data_AF-A0A5M9X304-F1
#
_entry.id   AF-A0A5M9X304-F1
#
_cell.length_a   1.000
_cell.length_b   1.000
_cell.length_c   1.000
_cell.angle_alpha   90.00
_cell.angle_beta   90.00
_cell.angle_gamma   90.00
#
_symmetry.space_group_name_H-M   'P 1'
#
loop_
_entity.id
_entity.type
_entity.pdbx_description
1 polymer ?
#
loop_
_entity_poly.entity_id
_entity_poly.type
_entity_poly.pdbx_seq_one_letter_code
_entity_poly.pdbx_strand_id
1 'polypeptide(L)'
;MRISSHNLSWIVARVESTMFTMNIGSKRQFYKITLEAIREENTMSYCISQIKVMHEIEPMGLDEKKPVISWQFISDANNMKQTGFRIVVGRKADSSDMWDSGWLTSDCSTGIVYAGAQLEPCMEYYVKVETTNQDNEVATASTKFETGLMNPSMEAWNGAQWIGAPEYYIASNTLGIFAMRGTITIMEGGSCAGLVFGANDERLLNRERNESLLEGENYIKYEINIGQSPATLDIYRVGYHKDDHPKVPLASVPIVHIEGDETIPIINEANLHSPHELKIEVVGNAAFAYVDGFLVDAVFTKYGNLAARQLNPLADNDITTFPRLCQIGYSVAAGTKAHFDGIRLNFLRHPSNEFYNMDTEYGVDIEAFENDVQMTRSPDQHSLPMLRRDFTVKKPLLKARLYATARGIYDCMINGKAISDQFFAPGSSQYDKHLMYQTYDVTELLIEGMNGIGFTLSSGWWNGSQTFVLQNFNYWGDKENLLAMLVLTYEDGTTDNYVTNEDEWQYYGEGPYRFSGFFQGEHYDANLAHIYEDYSKPGYYKEGMKKPAVVEAVPIGEFDSLPGFFLPWPAVNETEPELIGHFNAPVRKVETVIAQSMSEPAPGLFIYDLGQEIAGIPTLTFKGKRGTKVRIRYAEMLYPKIEEYGEFHGRMLLANLRDASSTDIYTLRGDPEGETYMPKFTFHGYRYIEITGLDEAPKLEDVKSIQLSSISTITGHVKVDNDLVNRLVQNVKYSQLSNFISIPTDCPQRNERMGWTGDAHVFVRTAFYQSDARTFYMRYLQAIRDGQLSNGNLPNIAPVGSGFGGITYGSCIHLIVWEMYQHYGDVDVVAEYYDAMKQFTNYLEYMGMPGDIYMGPIDDWLAPVKTDSHLVWNAFYGRVMYLMSVYAELLGKQLDASYYIVKADEAKQYWNKTFVDAETGKTLNMDGSVNDTQAGYAIGLNFNMFEERNKQKAYDNLASKTKEAGYTVTTGFFGTGPLNPMLSEGGYPEIAHALITQTAFPSWLYPVTQGATTIWEHWDSYTIEKGFGGRNAMNSFNHYSLGSVISWLYEYVLGIRRDVHNPGFNHFFLKPDFTGFQQASGSIETTYGKIESSYVVSGDEVTYQCSIPANSTATLILPGNTKNLGSGRYEFISQLSRS
;
A
#
# COMPACT_ATOMS: atom_id res chain seq x y z
N MET A 1 39.27 -0.04 54.52
CA MET A 1 40.75 0.06 54.44
C MET A 1 41.08 0.94 53.24
N ARG A 2 41.36 2.24 53.45
CA ARG A 2 42.69 2.90 53.44
C ARG A 2 43.45 2.87 52.09
N ILE A 3 43.51 4.06 51.46
CA ILE A 3 44.66 4.70 50.76
C ILE A 3 44.95 4.11 49.34
N SER A 4 45.18 4.85 48.23
CA SER A 4 45.61 6.24 47.96
C SER A 4 45.17 6.75 46.58
N SER A 5 45.06 8.07 46.49
CA SER A 5 45.01 8.95 45.33
C SER A 5 46.27 8.95 44.45
N HIS A 6 46.16 9.32 43.15
CA HIS A 6 46.79 10.51 42.52
C HIS A 6 46.47 10.62 40.99
N ASN A 7 45.54 11.54 40.68
CA ASN A 7 45.48 12.61 39.66
C ASN A 7 46.16 12.57 38.26
N LEU A 8 45.38 13.19 37.33
CA LEU A 8 45.64 13.88 36.05
C LEU A 8 45.53 12.99 34.78
N SER A 9 44.78 13.30 33.70
CA SER A 9 43.96 14.45 33.30
C SER A 9 43.39 14.24 31.86
N TRP A 10 42.24 14.86 31.53
CA TRP A 10 41.70 15.23 30.19
C TRP A 10 40.98 14.20 29.27
N ILE A 11 39.64 14.31 29.25
CA ILE A 11 38.67 14.46 28.14
C ILE A 11 39.00 13.84 26.76
N VAL A 12 38.17 12.91 26.27
CA VAL A 12 37.26 13.02 25.09
C VAL A 12 36.33 11.78 25.11
N ALA A 13 35.02 12.03 24.92
CA ALA A 13 33.94 11.06 25.02
C ALA A 13 33.94 10.02 23.89
N ARG A 14 33.76 8.74 24.25
CA ARG A 14 33.35 7.66 23.35
C ARG A 14 31.87 7.40 23.56
N VAL A 15 31.07 7.62 22.52
CA VAL A 15 29.72 7.06 22.39
C VAL A 15 29.91 5.67 21.78
N GLU A 16 29.91 4.63 22.61
CA GLU A 16 29.86 3.24 22.15
C GLU A 16 28.39 2.81 22.00
N SER A 17 28.04 2.39 20.78
CA SER A 17 26.78 1.77 20.42
C SER A 17 26.74 0.33 20.92
N THR A 18 25.80 0.05 21.81
CA THR A 18 25.48 -1.30 22.28
C THR A 18 24.61 -2.00 21.24
N MET A 19 25.18 -2.88 20.41
CA MET A 19 24.41 -3.87 19.66
C MET A 19 24.45 -5.21 20.39
N PHE A 20 23.27 -5.66 20.85
CA PHE A 20 23.05 -7.00 21.36
C PHE A 20 23.21 -8.03 20.23
N THR A 21 23.98 -9.08 20.50
CA THR A 21 24.18 -10.24 19.64
C THR A 21 23.06 -11.26 19.89
N MET A 22 22.27 -11.58 18.87
CA MET A 22 21.46 -12.80 18.83
C MET A 22 22.02 -13.74 17.76
N ASN A 23 22.24 -14.99 18.18
CA ASN A 23 22.88 -16.06 17.45
C ASN A 23 21.83 -16.83 16.66
N ILE A 24 21.84 -16.74 15.32
CA ILE A 24 21.03 -17.61 14.44
C ILE A 24 21.91 -18.05 13.27
N GLY A 25 22.12 -19.36 13.18
CA GLY A 25 22.86 -20.00 12.11
C GLY A 25 22.05 -20.07 10.83
N SER A 26 22.42 -19.27 9.84
CA SER A 26 22.29 -19.59 8.43
C SER A 26 23.38 -18.83 7.67
N LYS A 27 24.16 -19.53 6.84
CA LYS A 27 25.20 -18.93 6.00
C LYS A 27 24.52 -18.13 4.88
N ARG A 28 24.13 -16.87 5.16
CA ARG A 28 23.99 -15.84 4.12
C ARG A 28 25.32 -15.12 4.03
N GLN A 29 25.99 -15.29 2.91
CA GLN A 29 27.27 -14.66 2.60
C GLN A 29 27.03 -13.18 2.29
N PHE A 30 26.85 -12.36 3.33
CA PHE A 30 26.96 -10.92 3.20
C PHE A 30 28.43 -10.61 2.97
N TYR A 31 28.80 -10.27 1.73
CA TYR A 31 30.08 -9.65 1.44
C TYR A 31 30.07 -8.22 2.00
N LYS A 32 30.23 -8.11 3.33
CA LYS A 32 30.74 -6.89 3.94
C LYS A 32 32.23 -6.89 3.65
N ILE A 33 32.61 -6.41 2.47
CA ILE A 33 34.00 -6.10 2.20
C ILE A 33 34.32 -4.90 3.10
N THR A 34 34.87 -5.17 4.28
CA THR A 34 35.55 -4.15 5.06
C THR A 34 36.69 -3.62 4.21
N LEU A 35 36.84 -2.30 4.12
CA LEU A 35 37.93 -1.61 3.41
C LEU A 35 39.33 -2.21 3.69
N GLU A 36 39.51 -2.85 4.85
CA GLU A 36 40.75 -3.55 5.22
C GLU A 36 41.02 -4.84 4.41
N ALA A 37 40.00 -5.53 3.91
CA ALA A 37 40.17 -6.74 3.10
C ALA A 37 40.56 -6.44 1.63
N ILE A 38 40.31 -5.23 1.12
CA ILE A 38 40.82 -4.77 -0.20
C ILE A 38 42.26 -4.24 -0.08
N ARG A 39 42.70 -3.83 1.13
CA ARG A 39 43.98 -3.15 1.35
C ARG A 39 45.22 -4.02 1.15
N GLU A 40 45.13 -5.34 1.24
CA GLU A 40 46.35 -6.17 1.23
C GLU A 40 46.87 -6.52 -0.17
N GLU A 41 46.15 -6.22 -1.27
CA GLU A 41 46.63 -6.58 -2.63
C GLU A 41 46.46 -5.53 -3.75
N ASN A 42 45.87 -4.34 -3.55
CA ASN A 42 45.66 -3.38 -4.66
C ASN A 42 46.44 -2.06 -4.53
N THR A 43 47.30 -1.80 -5.52
CA THR A 43 47.98 -0.51 -5.78
C THR A 43 47.10 0.52 -6.53
N MET A 44 45.79 0.27 -6.63
CA MET A 44 44.86 1.04 -7.48
C MET A 44 44.24 2.22 -6.73
N SER A 45 44.11 3.39 -7.38
CA SER A 45 43.51 4.59 -6.79
C SER A 45 41.96 4.57 -6.73
N TYR A 46 41.32 3.70 -7.53
CA TYR A 46 39.86 3.51 -7.57
C TYR A 46 39.44 2.08 -7.97
N CYS A 47 38.19 1.69 -7.66
CA CYS A 47 37.59 0.43 -8.10
C CYS A 47 36.09 0.58 -8.44
N ILE A 48 35.57 -0.35 -9.25
CA ILE A 48 34.11 -0.49 -9.48
C ILE A 48 33.52 -1.16 -8.24
N SER A 49 32.61 -0.48 -7.55
CA SER A 49 32.01 -0.96 -6.30
C SER A 49 30.79 -1.85 -6.52
N GLN A 50 30.01 -1.55 -7.55
CA GLN A 50 28.84 -2.31 -7.93
C GLN A 50 28.51 -2.12 -9.42
N ILE A 51 27.99 -3.18 -10.04
CA ILE A 51 27.37 -3.15 -11.36
C ILE A 51 25.90 -3.51 -11.17
N LYS A 52 25.02 -2.69 -11.71
CA LYS A 52 23.57 -2.88 -11.70
C LYS A 52 23.08 -3.15 -13.12
N VAL A 53 22.15 -4.09 -13.25
CA VAL A 53 21.40 -4.36 -14.48
C VAL A 53 19.94 -4.00 -14.19
N MET A 54 19.31 -3.18 -15.04
CA MET A 54 17.98 -2.62 -14.75
C MET A 54 17.86 -1.96 -13.37
N HIS A 55 18.94 -1.31 -12.93
CA HIS A 55 19.07 -0.66 -11.61
C HIS A 55 19.10 -1.61 -10.40
N GLU A 56 19.23 -2.91 -10.64
CA GLU A 56 19.26 -3.96 -9.61
C GLU A 56 20.60 -4.71 -9.60
N ILE A 57 20.95 -5.28 -8.45
CA ILE A 57 22.14 -6.14 -8.29
C ILE A 57 21.72 -7.58 -8.58
N GLU A 58 22.41 -8.23 -9.53
CA GLU A 58 22.17 -9.60 -9.96
C GLU A 58 20.67 -9.97 -10.14
N PRO A 59 19.90 -9.19 -10.93
CA PRO A 59 18.48 -9.43 -11.08
C PRO A 59 18.20 -10.76 -11.78
N MET A 60 17.11 -11.41 -11.37
CA MET A 60 16.67 -12.70 -11.88
C MET A 60 15.20 -12.61 -12.30
N GLY A 61 14.88 -13.20 -13.45
CA GLY A 61 13.53 -13.15 -14.04
C GLY A 61 13.26 -11.88 -14.83
N LEU A 62 14.28 -11.27 -15.45
CA LEU A 62 14.11 -10.08 -16.27
C LEU A 62 13.50 -10.41 -17.63
N ASP A 63 12.42 -9.73 -17.99
CA ASP A 63 11.82 -9.84 -19.33
C ASP A 63 12.23 -8.69 -20.27
N GLU A 64 13.06 -7.76 -19.79
CA GLU A 64 13.61 -6.68 -20.60
C GLU A 64 14.53 -7.24 -21.70
N LYS A 65 14.24 -6.88 -22.95
CA LYS A 65 14.97 -7.36 -24.13
C LYS A 65 16.28 -6.63 -24.33
N LYS A 66 16.36 -5.38 -23.85
CA LYS A 66 17.55 -4.53 -23.93
C LYS A 66 17.86 -3.93 -22.57
N PRO A 67 18.33 -4.74 -21.61
CA PRO A 67 18.55 -4.27 -20.25
C PRO A 67 19.61 -3.17 -20.22
N VAL A 68 19.46 -2.21 -19.31
CA VAL A 68 20.45 -1.16 -19.07
C VAL A 68 21.48 -1.62 -18.04
N ILE A 69 22.74 -1.25 -18.26
CA ILE A 69 23.88 -1.57 -17.39
C ILE A 69 24.45 -0.27 -16.83
N SER A 70 24.60 -0.22 -15.52
CA SER A 70 25.15 0.92 -14.77
C SER A 70 26.21 0.44 -13.79
N TRP A 71 27.17 1.29 -13.44
CA TRP A 71 28.17 0.97 -12.41
C TRP A 71 28.57 2.20 -11.60
N GLN A 72 29.00 1.92 -10.37
CA GLN A 72 29.50 2.91 -9.43
C GLN A 72 30.95 2.64 -9.07
N PHE A 73 31.59 3.67 -8.52
CA PHE A 73 32.99 3.61 -8.12
C PHE A 73 33.17 3.92 -6.64
N ILE A 74 34.22 3.35 -6.04
CA ILE A 74 34.81 3.85 -4.79
C ILE A 74 36.23 4.33 -5.14
N SER A 75 36.60 5.49 -4.61
CA SER A 75 37.90 6.12 -4.83
C SER A 75 38.33 6.88 -3.58
N ASP A 76 39.60 6.74 -3.20
CA ASP A 76 40.24 7.59 -2.18
C ASP A 76 40.88 8.84 -2.80
N ALA A 77 41.02 8.87 -4.14
CA ALA A 77 41.52 10.02 -4.89
C ALA A 77 40.41 11.06 -5.14
N ASN A 78 40.77 12.33 -4.99
CA ASN A 78 39.92 13.44 -5.41
C ASN A 78 39.93 13.59 -6.94
N ASN A 79 38.82 14.06 -7.49
CA ASN A 79 38.58 14.29 -8.91
C ASN A 79 38.72 13.01 -9.77
N MET A 80 38.44 11.84 -9.19
CA MET A 80 38.31 10.61 -9.96
C MET A 80 37.18 10.76 -10.97
N LYS A 81 37.53 10.55 -12.24
CA LYS A 81 36.63 10.62 -13.40
C LYS A 81 36.93 9.48 -14.37
N GLN A 82 35.88 8.82 -14.86
CA GLN A 82 35.99 7.85 -15.94
C GLN A 82 36.31 8.56 -17.27
N THR A 83 37.20 7.99 -18.08
CA THR A 83 37.54 8.46 -19.42
C THR A 83 37.09 7.51 -20.54
N GLY A 84 36.87 6.24 -20.20
CA GLY A 84 36.34 5.25 -21.12
C GLY A 84 35.92 3.97 -20.43
N PHE A 85 35.18 3.14 -21.16
CA PHE A 85 34.72 1.85 -20.67
C PHE A 85 34.59 0.80 -21.79
N ARG A 86 34.50 -0.46 -21.39
CA ARG A 86 34.13 -1.60 -22.23
C ARG A 86 33.22 -2.55 -21.45
N ILE A 87 32.14 -2.98 -22.07
CA ILE A 87 31.21 -3.98 -21.53
C ILE A 87 31.33 -5.25 -22.37
N VAL A 88 31.49 -6.37 -21.70
CA VAL A 88 31.49 -7.70 -22.30
C VAL A 88 30.37 -8.51 -21.68
N VAL A 89 29.51 -9.09 -22.50
CA VAL A 89 28.39 -9.96 -22.07
C VAL A 89 28.49 -11.30 -22.77
N GLY A 90 28.32 -12.37 -22.00
CA GLY A 90 28.32 -13.73 -22.53
C GLY A 90 27.51 -14.71 -21.71
N ARG A 91 27.28 -15.89 -22.26
CA ARG A 91 26.56 -17.00 -21.59
C ARG A 91 27.43 -17.73 -20.57
N LYS A 92 28.72 -17.41 -20.54
CA LYS A 92 29.72 -17.91 -19.61
C LYS A 92 30.56 -16.72 -19.14
N ALA A 93 31.12 -16.83 -17.94
CA ALA A 93 32.07 -15.85 -17.44
C ALA A 93 33.20 -15.60 -18.46
N ASP A 94 33.57 -14.33 -18.62
CA ASP A 94 34.59 -13.82 -19.55
C ASP A 94 34.34 -14.09 -21.06
N SER A 95 33.19 -14.66 -21.44
CA SER A 95 32.80 -14.82 -22.85
C SER A 95 32.18 -13.53 -23.40
N SER A 96 32.40 -13.27 -24.69
CA SER A 96 31.84 -12.13 -25.43
C SER A 96 30.88 -12.57 -26.54
N ASP A 97 30.29 -13.77 -26.41
CA ASP A 97 29.44 -14.39 -27.42
C ASP A 97 28.08 -13.68 -27.60
N MET A 98 27.68 -12.85 -26.64
CA MET A 98 26.45 -12.06 -26.71
C MET A 98 26.73 -10.61 -27.08
N TRP A 99 27.71 -9.98 -26.44
CA TRP A 99 28.06 -8.59 -26.71
C TRP A 99 29.49 -8.25 -26.30
N ASP A 100 30.11 -7.38 -27.09
CA ASP A 100 31.32 -6.63 -26.74
C ASP A 100 31.12 -5.21 -27.26
N SER A 101 31.08 -4.23 -26.37
CA SER A 101 30.91 -2.83 -26.77
C SER A 101 32.15 -2.29 -27.50
N GLY A 102 33.30 -2.96 -27.38
CA GLY A 102 34.60 -2.35 -27.59
C GLY A 102 34.89 -1.26 -26.57
N TRP A 103 36.07 -0.65 -26.67
CA TRP A 103 36.41 0.52 -25.86
C TRP A 103 35.69 1.75 -26.39
N LEU A 104 34.90 2.39 -25.53
CA LEU A 104 34.19 3.63 -25.80
C LEU A 104 34.81 4.76 -24.96
N THR A 105 35.13 5.89 -25.59
CA THR A 105 35.58 7.10 -24.89
C THR A 105 34.38 7.85 -24.35
N SER A 106 34.07 7.68 -23.08
CA SER A 106 32.93 8.32 -22.40
C SER A 106 33.10 8.28 -20.88
N ASP A 107 32.60 9.31 -20.21
CA ASP A 107 32.45 9.37 -18.76
C ASP A 107 31.09 8.85 -18.27
N CYS A 108 30.19 8.44 -19.16
CA CYS A 108 28.91 7.87 -18.79
C CYS A 108 29.10 6.50 -18.10
N SER A 109 28.51 6.34 -16.91
CA SER A 109 28.54 5.10 -16.14
C SER A 109 27.15 4.60 -15.75
N THR A 110 26.09 5.18 -16.32
CA THR A 110 24.70 4.89 -15.97
C THR A 110 23.85 4.73 -17.23
N GLY A 111 22.92 3.78 -17.23
CA GLY A 111 21.92 3.67 -18.29
C GLY A 111 22.47 3.19 -19.64
N ILE A 112 23.56 2.41 -19.67
CA ILE A 112 24.12 1.92 -20.93
C ILE A 112 23.26 0.76 -21.44
N VAL A 113 22.49 1.01 -22.49
CA VAL A 113 21.59 0.02 -23.11
C VAL A 113 22.38 -1.12 -23.74
N TYR A 114 22.01 -2.36 -23.42
CA TYR A 114 22.54 -3.55 -24.07
C TYR A 114 22.27 -3.53 -25.59
N ALA A 115 23.34 -3.65 -26.38
CA ALA A 115 23.30 -3.58 -27.85
C ALA A 115 23.79 -4.86 -28.54
N GLY A 116 23.80 -5.98 -27.82
CA GLY A 116 24.26 -7.27 -28.31
C GLY A 116 23.20 -8.09 -29.06
N ALA A 117 23.50 -9.38 -29.20
CA ALA A 117 22.59 -10.37 -29.77
C ALA A 117 21.31 -10.52 -28.92
N GLN A 118 20.22 -10.99 -29.54
CA GLN A 118 18.95 -11.20 -28.86
C GLN A 118 19.12 -12.14 -27.65
N LEU A 119 18.59 -11.71 -26.49
CA LEU A 119 18.57 -12.52 -25.27
C LEU A 119 17.55 -13.66 -25.40
N GLU A 120 17.88 -14.79 -24.79
CA GLU A 120 17.08 -16.02 -24.75
C GLU A 120 16.35 -16.10 -23.40
N PRO A 121 15.14 -16.69 -23.34
CA PRO A 121 14.43 -16.87 -22.08
C PRO A 121 15.13 -17.90 -21.16
N CYS A 122 14.94 -17.76 -19.86
CA CYS A 122 15.45 -18.68 -18.83
C CYS A 122 16.99 -18.85 -18.83
N MET A 123 17.72 -17.83 -19.30
CA MET A 123 19.17 -17.87 -19.51
C MET A 123 19.89 -16.91 -18.56
N GLU A 124 20.97 -17.41 -17.96
CA GLU A 124 21.89 -16.60 -17.15
C GLU A 124 22.97 -15.99 -18.06
N TYR A 125 23.22 -14.71 -17.87
CA TYR A 125 24.23 -13.94 -18.59
C TYR A 125 25.23 -13.34 -17.62
N TYR A 126 26.51 -13.38 -18.00
CA TYR A 126 27.62 -12.80 -17.25
C TYR A 126 28.00 -11.47 -17.90
N VAL A 127 28.12 -10.43 -17.08
CA VAL A 127 28.50 -9.07 -17.50
C VAL A 127 29.84 -8.74 -16.89
N LYS A 128 30.77 -8.26 -17.71
CA LYS A 128 32.05 -7.71 -17.27
C LYS A 128 32.16 -6.27 -17.74
N VAL A 129 32.52 -5.38 -16.82
CA VAL A 129 32.75 -3.97 -17.09
C VAL A 129 34.21 -3.66 -16.83
N GLU A 130 34.87 -3.06 -17.81
CA GLU A 130 36.23 -2.52 -17.74
C GLU A 130 36.14 -1.01 -17.91
N THR A 131 36.91 -0.24 -17.13
CA THR A 131 36.89 1.24 -17.18
C THR A 131 38.31 1.78 -17.16
N THR A 132 38.53 2.97 -17.71
CA THR A 132 39.74 3.77 -17.53
C THR A 132 39.44 5.08 -16.81
N ASN A 133 40.37 5.58 -16.01
CA ASN A 133 40.28 6.91 -15.40
C ASN A 133 41.17 7.96 -16.11
N GLN A 134 41.25 9.16 -15.54
CA GLN A 134 42.09 10.26 -16.05
C GLN A 134 43.60 9.97 -16.02
N ASP A 135 44.04 9.02 -15.20
CA ASP A 135 45.44 8.61 -15.05
C ASP A 135 45.78 7.36 -15.91
N ASN A 136 44.84 6.91 -16.74
CA ASN A 136 44.90 5.68 -17.55
C ASN A 136 45.01 4.38 -16.72
N GLU A 137 44.59 4.40 -15.45
CA GLU A 137 44.42 3.20 -14.66
C GLU A 137 43.17 2.45 -15.10
N VAL A 138 43.19 1.11 -15.03
CA VAL A 138 42.07 0.24 -15.47
C VAL A 138 41.43 -0.44 -14.27
N ALA A 139 40.12 -0.27 -14.10
CA ALA A 139 39.34 -1.05 -13.13
C ALA A 139 38.38 -2.01 -13.84
N THR A 140 38.25 -3.22 -13.29
CA THR A 140 37.41 -4.30 -13.84
C THR A 140 36.54 -4.90 -12.75
N ALA A 141 35.26 -5.16 -13.06
CA ALA A 141 34.36 -5.92 -12.22
C ALA A 141 33.40 -6.76 -13.09
N SER A 142 32.76 -7.75 -12.47
CA SER A 142 31.79 -8.60 -13.12
C SER A 142 30.54 -8.76 -12.25
N THR A 143 29.41 -9.01 -12.92
CA THR A 143 28.11 -9.34 -12.33
C THR A 143 27.40 -10.32 -13.26
N LYS A 144 26.15 -10.65 -12.95
CA LYS A 144 25.29 -11.47 -13.80
C LYS A 144 23.85 -10.97 -13.78
N PHE A 145 23.05 -11.46 -14.70
CA PHE A 145 21.59 -11.34 -14.65
C PHE A 145 20.96 -12.58 -15.30
N GLU A 146 19.72 -12.89 -14.96
CA GLU A 146 19.00 -14.02 -15.54
C GLU A 146 17.66 -13.55 -16.13
N THR A 147 17.41 -13.94 -17.38
CA THR A 147 16.15 -13.62 -18.07
C THR A 147 15.01 -14.51 -17.56
N GLY A 148 13.80 -13.96 -17.61
CA GLY A 148 12.57 -14.65 -17.31
C GLY A 148 12.04 -15.46 -18.50
N LEU A 149 10.73 -15.52 -18.63
CA LEU A 149 10.01 -16.21 -19.70
C LEU A 149 10.01 -15.42 -21.01
N MET A 150 10.20 -14.10 -20.96
CA MET A 150 10.33 -13.15 -22.09
C MET A 150 9.20 -13.14 -23.13
N ASN A 151 8.15 -13.94 -22.92
CA ASN A 151 6.92 -13.97 -23.68
C ASN A 151 5.76 -13.82 -22.70
N PRO A 152 4.98 -12.72 -22.77
CA PRO A 152 3.94 -12.44 -21.79
C PRO A 152 2.69 -13.34 -21.92
N SER A 153 2.62 -14.19 -22.94
CA SER A 153 1.47 -15.07 -23.12
C SER A 153 1.58 -16.39 -22.34
N MET A 154 0.44 -17.07 -22.18
CA MET A 154 0.36 -18.41 -21.60
C MET A 154 1.23 -19.46 -22.32
N GLU A 155 1.62 -19.23 -23.58
CA GLU A 155 2.49 -20.15 -24.33
C GLU A 155 3.84 -20.36 -23.63
N ALA A 156 4.35 -19.35 -22.92
CA ALA A 156 5.62 -19.41 -22.22
C ALA A 156 5.61 -20.36 -21.00
N TRP A 157 4.42 -20.76 -20.54
CA TRP A 157 4.22 -21.55 -19.33
C TRP A 157 4.10 -23.06 -19.59
N ASN A 158 4.44 -23.52 -20.81
CA ASN A 158 4.54 -24.93 -21.19
C ASN A 158 3.31 -25.79 -20.81
N GLY A 159 2.11 -25.24 -21.06
CA GLY A 159 0.83 -25.91 -20.79
C GLY A 159 0.34 -25.85 -19.35
N ALA A 160 0.94 -25.01 -18.50
CA ALA A 160 0.42 -24.76 -17.15
C ALA A 160 -1.02 -24.23 -17.19
N GLN A 161 -1.81 -24.63 -16.20
CA GLN A 161 -3.19 -24.22 -16.00
C GLN A 161 -3.31 -23.40 -14.72
N TRP A 162 -4.25 -22.46 -14.69
CA TRP A 162 -4.67 -21.78 -13.48
C TRP A 162 -5.47 -22.75 -12.60
N ILE A 163 -4.87 -23.21 -11.50
CA ILE A 163 -5.52 -24.18 -10.60
C ILE A 163 -5.79 -23.56 -9.22
N GLY A 164 -6.95 -23.87 -8.65
CA GLY A 164 -7.39 -23.35 -7.36
C GLY A 164 -8.27 -24.34 -6.61
N ALA A 165 -8.94 -23.85 -5.56
CA ALA A 165 -9.82 -24.69 -4.76
C ALA A 165 -11.14 -25.00 -5.50
N PRO A 166 -11.62 -26.25 -5.47
CA PRO A 166 -12.97 -26.58 -5.91
C PRO A 166 -14.04 -25.94 -5.00
N GLU A 167 -13.71 -25.68 -3.73
CA GLU A 167 -14.62 -25.22 -2.69
C GLU A 167 -14.23 -23.82 -2.17
N TYR A 168 -15.20 -23.06 -1.64
CA TYR A 168 -14.95 -21.76 -1.01
C TYR A 168 -14.70 -21.93 0.49
N TYR A 169 -13.69 -21.26 1.03
CA TYR A 169 -13.54 -21.13 2.48
C TYR A 169 -14.34 -19.93 3.00
N ILE A 170 -14.91 -20.07 4.20
CA ILE A 170 -15.85 -19.09 4.75
C ILE A 170 -15.46 -18.75 6.18
N ALA A 171 -15.27 -17.46 6.45
CA ALA A 171 -15.32 -16.88 7.78
C ALA A 171 -16.53 -15.95 7.88
N SER A 172 -17.66 -16.50 8.32
CA SER A 172 -18.95 -15.83 8.36
C SER A 172 -18.96 -14.57 9.23
N ASN A 173 -18.14 -14.55 10.29
CA ASN A 173 -18.00 -13.39 11.18
C ASN A 173 -17.29 -12.20 10.50
N THR A 174 -16.69 -12.38 9.32
CA THR A 174 -16.02 -11.31 8.57
C THR A 174 -16.79 -10.85 7.34
N LEU A 175 -17.84 -11.56 6.92
CA LEU A 175 -18.61 -11.26 5.71
C LEU A 175 -19.72 -10.24 5.99
N GLY A 176 -19.59 -9.02 5.45
CA GLY A 176 -20.64 -7.99 5.49
C GLY A 176 -21.44 -7.82 4.19
N ILE A 177 -21.12 -8.59 3.15
CA ILE A 177 -21.72 -8.45 1.81
C ILE A 177 -22.10 -9.84 1.31
N PHE A 178 -23.39 -10.10 1.11
CA PHE A 178 -23.90 -11.38 0.63
C PHE A 178 -25.37 -11.29 0.21
N ALA A 179 -25.82 -12.21 -0.64
CA ALA A 179 -27.23 -12.53 -0.80
C ALA A 179 -27.54 -13.85 -0.09
N MET A 180 -28.59 -13.87 0.72
CA MET A 180 -29.14 -15.07 1.34
C MET A 180 -30.53 -15.35 0.77
N ARG A 181 -30.80 -16.59 0.37
CA ARG A 181 -32.09 -17.00 -0.20
C ARG A 181 -32.58 -18.27 0.46
N GLY A 182 -33.88 -18.38 0.66
CA GLY A 182 -34.52 -19.61 1.10
C GLY A 182 -35.98 -19.66 0.67
N THR A 183 -36.47 -20.86 0.37
CA THR A 183 -37.87 -21.08 0.02
C THR A 183 -38.62 -21.56 1.26
N ILE A 184 -39.75 -20.92 1.56
CA ILE A 184 -40.53 -21.11 2.78
C ILE A 184 -41.95 -21.51 2.39
N THR A 185 -42.46 -22.59 2.97
CA THR A 185 -43.86 -23.01 2.87
C THR A 185 -44.48 -22.99 4.27
N ILE A 186 -45.39 -22.04 4.54
CA ILE A 186 -46.14 -22.00 5.80
C ILE A 186 -47.36 -22.91 5.66
N MET A 187 -47.44 -23.94 6.51
CA MET A 187 -48.51 -24.95 6.44
C MET A 187 -49.85 -24.37 6.90
N GLU A 188 -50.94 -25.03 6.52
CA GLU A 188 -52.29 -24.65 6.92
C GLU A 188 -52.42 -24.52 8.46
N GLY A 189 -53.00 -23.41 8.92
CA GLY A 189 -53.09 -23.05 10.34
C GLY A 189 -51.88 -22.30 10.90
N GLY A 190 -50.78 -22.19 10.14
CA GLY A 190 -49.63 -21.38 10.47
C GLY A 190 -49.80 -19.89 10.15
N SER A 191 -48.92 -19.05 10.71
CA SER A 191 -48.98 -17.59 10.56
C SER A 191 -47.69 -16.96 10.05
N CYS A 192 -46.54 -17.41 10.54
CA CYS A 192 -45.29 -16.68 10.35
C CYS A 192 -44.05 -17.59 10.38
N ALA A 193 -43.18 -17.46 9.37
CA ALA A 193 -41.89 -18.16 9.29
C ALA A 193 -40.88 -17.34 8.47
N GLY A 194 -39.58 -17.52 8.72
CA GLY A 194 -38.55 -16.65 8.17
C GLY A 194 -37.13 -17.18 8.22
N LEU A 195 -36.22 -16.34 7.71
CA LEU A 195 -34.78 -16.59 7.71
C LEU A 195 -34.08 -15.72 8.76
N VAL A 196 -33.01 -16.25 9.34
CA VAL A 196 -32.20 -15.59 10.39
C VAL A 196 -30.76 -15.51 9.92
N PHE A 197 -30.09 -14.39 10.20
CA PHE A 197 -28.66 -14.19 9.98
C PHE A 197 -28.08 -13.22 11.01
N GLY A 198 -26.75 -13.08 11.05
CA GLY A 198 -26.08 -12.22 12.03
C GLY A 198 -26.21 -12.70 13.46
N ALA A 199 -26.69 -13.93 13.67
CA ALA A 199 -26.89 -14.47 14.99
C ALA A 199 -25.56 -14.80 15.67
N ASN A 200 -25.48 -14.53 16.96
CA ASN A 200 -24.30 -14.81 17.78
C ASN A 200 -23.01 -14.10 17.30
N ASP A 201 -23.13 -12.88 16.79
CA ASP A 201 -21.98 -12.02 16.52
C ASP A 201 -21.21 -11.76 17.83
N GLU A 202 -20.02 -12.31 17.93
CA GLU A 202 -19.21 -12.27 19.13
C GLU A 202 -18.74 -10.88 19.54
N ARG A 203 -18.85 -9.88 18.64
CA ARG A 203 -18.59 -8.48 18.94
C ARG A 203 -19.69 -7.87 19.81
N LEU A 204 -20.91 -8.40 19.72
CA LEU A 204 -22.10 -7.95 20.46
C LEU A 204 -22.44 -8.87 21.65
N LEU A 205 -21.78 -10.02 21.77
CA LEU A 205 -21.87 -10.89 22.97
C LEU A 205 -21.00 -10.41 24.13
N ASN A 206 -20.21 -9.36 23.95
CA ASN A 206 -19.31 -8.83 24.95
C ASN A 206 -19.12 -7.31 24.75
N ARG A 207 -19.52 -6.52 25.75
CA ARG A 207 -19.45 -5.05 25.71
C ARG A 207 -18.05 -4.47 25.49
N GLU A 208 -17.00 -5.24 25.79
CA GLU A 208 -15.60 -4.84 25.61
C GLU A 208 -15.15 -4.90 24.14
N ARG A 209 -16.00 -5.45 23.24
CA ARG A 209 -15.67 -5.73 21.84
C ARG A 209 -16.37 -4.83 20.82
N ASN A 210 -17.18 -3.87 21.24
CA ASN A 210 -17.89 -2.96 20.34
C ASN A 210 -17.94 -1.53 20.87
N GLU A 211 -18.13 -0.58 19.95
CA GLU A 211 -18.15 0.87 20.20
C GLU A 211 -19.47 1.35 20.82
N SER A 212 -20.45 0.47 21.02
CA SER A 212 -21.75 0.79 21.62
C SER A 212 -21.91 0.26 23.04
N LEU A 213 -20.89 -0.42 23.58
CA LEU A 213 -20.90 -1.09 24.89
C LEU A 213 -22.10 -2.04 25.06
N LEU A 214 -22.52 -2.68 23.97
CA LEU A 214 -23.64 -3.62 23.95
C LEU A 214 -23.17 -5.03 24.32
N GLU A 215 -24.03 -5.76 25.04
CA GLU A 215 -23.81 -7.14 25.41
C GLU A 215 -25.15 -7.89 25.48
N GLY A 216 -25.25 -9.00 24.76
CA GLY A 216 -26.40 -9.89 24.86
C GLY A 216 -26.70 -10.62 23.57
N GLU A 217 -27.83 -11.33 23.58
CA GLU A 217 -28.38 -11.99 22.41
C GLU A 217 -28.52 -11.00 21.25
N ASN A 218 -28.09 -11.44 20.06
CA ASN A 218 -28.14 -10.64 18.85
C ASN A 218 -28.44 -11.51 17.64
N TYR A 219 -29.27 -10.99 16.73
CA TYR A 219 -29.64 -11.60 15.45
C TYR A 219 -30.47 -10.62 14.62
N ILE A 220 -30.57 -10.90 13.32
CA ILE A 220 -31.53 -10.28 12.41
C ILE A 220 -32.40 -11.38 11.80
N LYS A 221 -33.71 -11.17 11.77
CA LYS A 221 -34.64 -12.10 11.12
C LYS A 221 -35.66 -11.37 10.25
N TYR A 222 -35.96 -11.98 9.11
CA TYR A 222 -36.96 -11.53 8.14
C TYR A 222 -38.01 -12.63 8.04
N GLU A 223 -39.24 -12.32 8.43
CA GLU A 223 -40.33 -13.30 8.53
C GLU A 223 -41.48 -12.94 7.60
N ILE A 224 -41.91 -13.90 6.79
CA ILE A 224 -43.15 -13.80 6.01
C ILE A 224 -44.31 -14.05 6.97
N ASN A 225 -45.18 -13.06 7.14
CA ASN A 225 -46.37 -13.12 7.99
C ASN A 225 -47.63 -13.14 7.12
N ILE A 226 -48.23 -14.33 7.00
CA ILE A 226 -49.47 -14.57 6.26
C ILE A 226 -50.72 -14.42 7.13
N GLY A 227 -50.55 -14.13 8.43
CA GLY A 227 -51.66 -13.86 9.35
C GLY A 227 -52.34 -12.49 9.14
N GLN A 228 -51.82 -11.68 8.21
CA GLN A 228 -52.32 -10.35 7.85
C GLN A 228 -52.66 -10.30 6.35
N SER A 229 -53.52 -9.36 5.95
CA SER A 229 -53.88 -9.14 4.53
C SER A 229 -53.77 -7.64 4.18
N PRO A 230 -52.90 -7.25 3.23
CA PRO A 230 -51.91 -8.11 2.55
C PRO A 230 -50.90 -8.71 3.54
N ALA A 231 -50.28 -9.83 3.16
CA ALA A 231 -49.20 -10.44 3.96
C ALA A 231 -48.08 -9.41 4.18
N THR A 232 -47.36 -9.51 5.30
CA THR A 232 -46.26 -8.59 5.63
C THR A 232 -44.93 -9.32 5.71
N LEU A 233 -43.84 -8.61 5.44
CA LEU A 233 -42.48 -9.01 5.75
C LEU A 233 -42.09 -8.29 7.04
N ASP A 234 -42.06 -9.03 8.14
CA ASP A 234 -41.71 -8.52 9.46
C ASP A 234 -40.20 -8.67 9.68
N ILE A 235 -39.53 -7.55 9.90
CA ILE A 235 -38.07 -7.45 9.96
C ILE A 235 -37.68 -7.10 11.40
N TYR A 236 -36.92 -7.98 12.05
CA TYR A 236 -36.47 -7.80 13.42
C TYR A 236 -34.96 -7.62 13.46
N ARG A 237 -34.52 -6.69 14.31
CA ARG A 237 -33.13 -6.51 14.69
C ARG A 237 -33.06 -6.60 16.20
N VAL A 238 -32.20 -7.46 16.73
CA VAL A 238 -32.03 -7.71 18.17
C VAL A 238 -30.57 -7.57 18.55
N GLY A 239 -30.29 -6.82 19.62
CA GLY A 239 -28.94 -6.71 20.21
C GLY A 239 -27.96 -5.80 19.47
N TYR A 240 -28.37 -5.12 18.39
CA TYR A 240 -27.52 -4.17 17.65
C TYR A 240 -27.69 -2.73 18.15
N HIS A 241 -28.84 -2.42 18.76
CA HIS A 241 -29.12 -1.15 19.42
C HIS A 241 -29.81 -1.39 20.77
N LYS A 242 -29.62 -0.48 21.72
CA LYS A 242 -30.25 -0.56 23.05
C LYS A 242 -31.79 -0.58 23.03
N ASP A 243 -32.39 -0.06 21.96
CA ASP A 243 -33.84 0.00 21.78
C ASP A 243 -34.40 -1.20 21.02
N ASP A 244 -33.54 -2.12 20.58
CA ASP A 244 -33.95 -3.35 19.91
C ASP A 244 -34.73 -4.26 20.87
N HIS A 245 -35.77 -4.94 20.37
CA HIS A 245 -36.58 -5.86 21.18
C HIS A 245 -37.06 -7.06 20.35
N PRO A 246 -36.96 -8.30 20.87
CA PRO A 246 -37.25 -9.52 20.10
C PRO A 246 -38.71 -9.67 19.64
N LYS A 247 -39.63 -8.90 20.24
CA LYS A 247 -41.07 -8.88 19.91
C LYS A 247 -41.53 -7.63 19.14
N VAL A 248 -40.62 -6.70 18.84
CA VAL A 248 -40.97 -5.47 18.13
C VAL A 248 -40.16 -5.43 16.84
N PRO A 249 -40.81 -5.54 15.66
CA PRO A 249 -40.08 -5.46 14.41
C PRO A 249 -39.47 -4.07 14.24
N LEU A 250 -38.25 -4.01 13.71
CA LEU A 250 -37.62 -2.78 13.21
C LEU A 250 -38.49 -2.16 12.10
N ALA A 251 -39.07 -3.01 11.26
CA ALA A 251 -40.04 -2.63 10.25
C ALA A 251 -40.98 -3.79 9.93
N SER A 252 -42.21 -3.48 9.56
CA SER A 252 -43.17 -4.42 8.96
C SER A 252 -43.66 -3.79 7.67
N VAL A 253 -43.36 -4.43 6.53
CA VAL A 253 -43.68 -3.90 5.20
C VAL A 253 -44.68 -4.81 4.48
N PRO A 254 -45.66 -4.28 3.74
CA PRO A 254 -46.56 -5.12 2.96
C PRO A 254 -45.81 -5.85 1.84
N ILE A 255 -46.11 -7.13 1.62
CA ILE A 255 -45.57 -7.96 0.54
C ILE A 255 -46.36 -7.65 -0.75
N VAL A 256 -46.03 -6.52 -1.35
CA VAL A 256 -46.63 -5.98 -2.57
C VAL A 256 -45.54 -5.52 -3.53
N HIS A 257 -45.88 -5.29 -4.80
CA HIS A 257 -44.98 -4.62 -5.72
C HIS A 257 -44.67 -3.19 -5.25
N ILE A 258 -43.40 -2.92 -4.94
CA ILE A 258 -42.95 -1.58 -4.53
C ILE A 258 -42.85 -0.60 -5.72
N GLU A 259 -42.74 -1.13 -6.94
CA GLU A 259 -42.67 -0.37 -8.19
C GLU A 259 -44.01 -0.47 -8.95
N GLY A 260 -44.70 0.67 -9.11
CA GLY A 260 -45.97 0.79 -9.84
C GLY A 260 -47.03 1.65 -9.13
N ASP A 261 -48.07 2.05 -9.86
CA ASP A 261 -49.19 2.84 -9.31
C ASP A 261 -50.21 1.99 -8.50
N GLU A 262 -50.14 0.66 -8.63
CA GLU A 262 -51.06 -0.29 -7.98
C GLU A 262 -50.32 -1.20 -6.98
N THR A 263 -50.73 -1.19 -5.71
CA THR A 263 -50.27 -2.16 -4.70
C THR A 263 -50.91 -3.53 -4.94
N ILE A 264 -50.25 -4.36 -5.75
CA ILE A 264 -50.66 -5.75 -6.02
C ILE A 264 -50.00 -6.68 -4.99
N PRO A 265 -50.76 -7.46 -4.19
CA PRO A 265 -50.19 -8.45 -3.27
C PRO A 265 -49.49 -9.59 -4.00
N ILE A 266 -48.25 -9.87 -3.63
CA ILE A 266 -47.47 -11.00 -4.17
C ILE A 266 -47.97 -12.32 -3.52
N ILE A 267 -48.25 -12.27 -2.22
CA ILE A 267 -48.93 -13.34 -1.48
C ILE A 267 -50.39 -12.95 -1.27
N ASN A 268 -51.31 -13.82 -1.71
CA ASN A 268 -52.76 -13.67 -1.68
C ASN A 268 -53.43 -15.00 -1.31
N GLU A 269 -54.76 -15.00 -1.12
CA GLU A 269 -55.51 -16.18 -0.68
C GLU A 269 -55.28 -17.45 -1.52
N ALA A 270 -54.95 -17.31 -2.80
CA ALA A 270 -54.74 -18.46 -3.68
C ALA A 270 -53.36 -19.12 -3.50
N ASN A 271 -52.38 -18.44 -2.91
CA ASN A 271 -51.02 -18.94 -2.74
C ASN A 271 -50.47 -18.87 -1.31
N LEU A 272 -51.28 -18.51 -0.28
CA LEU A 272 -50.85 -18.40 1.14
C LEU A 272 -50.00 -19.58 1.66
N HIS A 273 -50.27 -20.80 1.19
CA HIS A 273 -49.62 -22.04 1.61
C HIS A 273 -48.77 -22.67 0.50
N SER A 274 -48.46 -21.91 -0.55
CA SER A 274 -47.50 -22.29 -1.58
C SER A 274 -46.07 -22.01 -1.10
N PRO A 275 -45.05 -22.61 -1.74
CA PRO A 275 -43.66 -22.23 -1.51
C PRO A 275 -43.40 -20.80 -2.00
N HIS A 276 -42.74 -19.99 -1.17
CA HIS A 276 -42.33 -18.62 -1.49
C HIS A 276 -40.83 -18.43 -1.28
N GLU A 277 -40.12 -17.84 -2.25
CA GLU A 277 -38.70 -17.50 -2.10
C GLU A 277 -38.57 -16.17 -1.36
N LEU A 278 -37.85 -16.17 -0.23
CA LEU A 278 -37.36 -14.97 0.44
C LEU A 278 -35.87 -14.79 0.12
N LYS A 279 -35.51 -13.68 -0.51
CA LYS A 279 -34.13 -13.28 -0.79
C LYS A 279 -33.79 -11.98 -0.07
N ILE A 280 -32.66 -11.96 0.63
CA ILE A 280 -32.14 -10.82 1.38
C ILE A 280 -30.75 -10.49 0.84
N GLU A 281 -30.54 -9.28 0.34
CA GLU A 281 -29.24 -8.79 -0.12
C GLU A 281 -28.66 -7.81 0.90
N VAL A 282 -27.64 -8.25 1.65
CA VAL A 282 -26.96 -7.42 2.64
C VAL A 282 -25.81 -6.70 1.97
N VAL A 283 -25.86 -5.36 2.03
CA VAL A 283 -24.87 -4.44 1.48
C VAL A 283 -24.22 -3.67 2.63
N GLY A 284 -23.42 -4.36 3.43
CA GLY A 284 -22.68 -3.79 4.54
C GLY A 284 -23.60 -3.44 5.70
N ASN A 285 -24.03 -2.18 5.75
CA ASN A 285 -24.83 -1.63 6.84
C ASN A 285 -26.34 -1.74 6.63
N ALA A 286 -26.78 -2.15 5.44
CA ALA A 286 -28.18 -2.13 5.03
C ALA A 286 -28.53 -3.40 4.23
N ALA A 287 -29.83 -3.66 4.03
CA ALA A 287 -30.28 -4.76 3.19
C ALA A 287 -31.50 -4.43 2.31
N PHE A 288 -31.57 -5.05 1.15
CA PHE A 288 -32.78 -5.18 0.34
C PHE A 288 -33.43 -6.54 0.61
N ALA A 289 -34.76 -6.63 0.50
CA ALA A 289 -35.44 -7.93 0.52
C ALA A 289 -36.44 -8.08 -0.61
N TYR A 290 -36.52 -9.30 -1.12
CA TYR A 290 -37.34 -9.71 -2.24
C TYR A 290 -38.17 -10.92 -1.85
N VAL A 291 -39.43 -10.96 -2.29
CA VAL A 291 -40.30 -12.13 -2.19
C VAL A 291 -40.74 -12.53 -3.60
N ASP A 292 -40.52 -13.79 -3.96
CA ASP A 292 -40.79 -14.35 -5.29
C ASP A 292 -40.20 -13.52 -6.45
N GLY A 293 -39.01 -12.96 -6.21
CA GLY A 293 -38.26 -12.14 -7.18
C GLY A 293 -38.66 -10.67 -7.23
N PHE A 294 -39.68 -10.24 -6.49
CA PHE A 294 -40.12 -8.83 -6.44
C PHE A 294 -39.51 -8.12 -5.24
N LEU A 295 -38.99 -6.90 -5.44
CA LEU A 295 -38.50 -6.06 -4.35
C LEU A 295 -39.67 -5.65 -3.45
N VAL A 296 -39.60 -6.02 -2.17
CA VAL A 296 -40.64 -5.73 -1.17
C VAL A 296 -40.12 -4.85 -0.02
N ASP A 297 -38.81 -4.85 0.22
CA ASP A 297 -38.18 -4.01 1.23
C ASP A 297 -37.08 -3.12 0.65
N ALA A 298 -37.40 -1.83 0.56
CA ALA A 298 -36.48 -0.73 0.30
C ALA A 298 -37.07 0.56 0.88
N VAL A 299 -36.24 1.59 1.02
CA VAL A 299 -36.64 2.90 1.56
C VAL A 299 -36.38 3.98 0.51
N PHE A 300 -37.36 4.84 0.28
CA PHE A 300 -37.15 6.03 -0.55
C PHE A 300 -36.22 7.01 0.16
N THR A 301 -35.10 7.30 -0.48
CA THR A 301 -34.20 8.38 -0.07
C THR A 301 -34.91 9.73 -0.17
N LYS A 302 -34.35 10.75 0.49
CA LYS A 302 -34.82 12.15 0.35
C LYS A 302 -34.80 12.67 -1.10
N TYR A 303 -34.12 11.97 -2.02
CA TYR A 303 -34.01 12.30 -3.44
C TYR A 303 -34.95 11.48 -4.33
N GLY A 304 -35.80 10.62 -3.75
CA GLY A 304 -36.78 9.81 -4.49
C GLY A 304 -36.24 8.50 -5.06
N ASN A 305 -34.95 8.21 -4.92
CA ASN A 305 -34.36 6.91 -5.29
C ASN A 305 -34.60 5.87 -4.19
N LEU A 306 -34.72 4.59 -4.56
CA LEU A 306 -34.75 3.48 -3.61
C LEU A 306 -33.35 3.23 -3.04
N ALA A 307 -33.28 2.97 -1.73
CA ALA A 307 -32.10 2.55 -1.01
C ALA A 307 -32.42 1.36 -0.12
N ALA A 308 -31.38 0.60 0.24
CA ALA A 308 -31.50 -0.53 1.15
C ALA A 308 -32.00 -0.05 2.54
N ARG A 309 -32.74 -0.89 3.25
CA ARG A 309 -33.14 -0.61 4.63
C ARG A 309 -31.92 -0.63 5.54
N GLN A 310 -31.70 0.46 6.26
CA GLN A 310 -30.60 0.56 7.21
C GLN A 310 -30.78 -0.45 8.36
N LEU A 311 -29.78 -1.31 8.54
CA LEU A 311 -29.71 -2.30 9.63
C LEU A 311 -28.74 -1.86 10.72
N ASN A 312 -27.62 -1.24 10.36
CA ASN A 312 -26.64 -0.74 11.33
C ASN A 312 -27.17 0.54 12.02
N PRO A 313 -27.32 0.57 13.35
CA PRO A 313 -27.79 1.76 14.04
C PRO A 313 -26.74 2.88 14.17
N LEU A 314 -25.47 2.62 13.85
CA LEU A 314 -24.39 3.60 14.03
C LEU A 314 -24.45 4.75 13.00
N ALA A 315 -24.48 4.43 11.70
CA ALA A 315 -24.56 5.39 10.59
C ALA A 315 -24.58 4.65 9.23
N ASP A 316 -24.65 5.43 8.15
CA ASP A 316 -24.43 4.96 6.77
C ASP A 316 -22.95 5.08 6.40
N ASN A 317 -22.35 4.02 5.85
CA ASN A 317 -20.96 3.93 5.36
C ASN A 317 -19.86 4.41 6.35
N ASP A 318 -18.59 4.12 6.05
CA ASP A 318 -17.41 4.63 6.81
C ASP A 318 -17.43 4.46 8.34
N ILE A 319 -18.03 3.37 8.80
CA ILE A 319 -18.11 2.96 10.20
C ILE A 319 -17.89 1.45 10.33
N THR A 320 -17.72 0.98 11.56
CA THR A 320 -17.73 -0.44 11.88
C THR A 320 -19.02 -1.10 11.37
N THR A 321 -18.87 -2.04 10.44
CA THR A 321 -20.00 -2.65 9.72
C THR A 321 -20.71 -3.74 10.54
N PHE A 322 -22.04 -3.62 10.56
CA PHE A 322 -23.00 -4.58 11.12
C PHE A 322 -24.25 -4.63 10.22
N PRO A 323 -24.94 -5.78 10.12
CA PRO A 323 -24.54 -7.09 10.61
C PRO A 323 -23.39 -7.70 9.79
N ARG A 324 -22.75 -8.74 10.33
CA ARG A 324 -21.98 -9.72 9.55
C ARG A 324 -22.84 -10.96 9.35
N LEU A 325 -22.46 -11.86 8.45
CA LEU A 325 -23.21 -13.09 8.19
C LEU A 325 -23.38 -13.94 9.46
N CYS A 326 -22.29 -14.16 10.20
CA CYS A 326 -22.23 -14.98 11.43
C CYS A 326 -23.06 -16.27 11.29
N GLN A 327 -23.88 -16.62 12.28
CA GLN A 327 -24.76 -17.79 12.16
C GLN A 327 -26.03 -17.46 11.37
N ILE A 328 -26.46 -18.42 10.56
CA ILE A 328 -27.67 -18.34 9.73
C ILE A 328 -28.66 -19.43 10.12
N GLY A 329 -29.94 -19.24 9.79
CA GLY A 329 -30.98 -20.11 10.33
C GLY A 329 -32.40 -19.85 9.87
N TYR A 330 -33.30 -20.50 10.58
CA TYR A 330 -34.74 -20.44 10.39
C TYR A 330 -35.42 -19.89 11.65
N SER A 331 -36.55 -19.20 11.45
CA SER A 331 -37.45 -18.77 12.51
C SER A 331 -38.88 -19.22 12.19
N VAL A 332 -39.60 -19.74 13.18
CA VAL A 332 -41.00 -20.16 13.07
C VAL A 332 -41.76 -19.68 14.31
N ALA A 333 -42.83 -18.91 14.10
CA ALA A 333 -43.62 -18.36 15.19
C ALA A 333 -44.46 -19.43 15.90
N ALA A 334 -44.75 -19.24 17.18
CA ALA A 334 -45.60 -20.13 17.96
C ALA A 334 -46.92 -20.48 17.24
N GLY A 335 -47.31 -21.76 17.28
CA GLY A 335 -48.49 -22.29 16.60
C GLY A 335 -48.31 -22.53 15.09
N THR A 336 -47.13 -22.30 14.53
CA THR A 336 -46.85 -22.47 13.10
C THR A 336 -46.05 -23.74 12.82
N LYS A 337 -46.40 -24.41 11.73
CA LYS A 337 -45.54 -25.40 11.07
C LYS A 337 -45.11 -24.85 9.71
N ALA A 338 -43.82 -24.93 9.41
CA ALA A 338 -43.27 -24.49 8.14
C ALA A 338 -42.25 -25.49 7.58
N HIS A 339 -42.20 -25.59 6.26
CA HIS A 339 -41.17 -26.32 5.52
C HIS A 339 -40.22 -25.31 4.85
N PHE A 340 -38.92 -25.62 4.86
CA PHE A 340 -37.88 -24.81 4.22
C PHE A 340 -37.09 -25.66 3.22
N ASP A 341 -36.99 -25.25 1.95
CA ASP A 341 -36.19 -25.95 0.92
C ASP A 341 -34.70 -25.55 0.95
N GLY A 342 -34.17 -25.32 2.15
CA GLY A 342 -32.78 -24.93 2.39
C GLY A 342 -32.49 -23.43 2.30
N ILE A 343 -31.24 -23.06 2.63
CA ILE A 343 -30.68 -21.72 2.48
C ILE A 343 -29.53 -21.76 1.47
N ARG A 344 -29.45 -20.76 0.60
CA ARG A 344 -28.36 -20.55 -0.36
C ARG A 344 -27.72 -19.18 -0.14
N LEU A 345 -26.38 -19.13 -0.17
CA LEU A 345 -25.63 -17.89 -0.09
C LEU A 345 -24.84 -17.63 -1.38
N ASN A 346 -24.96 -16.41 -1.90
CA ASN A 346 -24.29 -15.97 -3.12
C ASN A 346 -23.49 -14.69 -2.86
N PHE A 347 -22.40 -14.51 -3.61
CA PHE A 347 -21.80 -13.19 -3.75
C PHE A 347 -22.78 -12.23 -4.45
N LEU A 348 -22.75 -10.95 -4.08
CA LEU A 348 -23.57 -9.94 -4.75
C LEU A 348 -23.03 -9.60 -6.14
N ARG A 349 -21.72 -9.36 -6.22
CA ARG A 349 -21.07 -8.98 -7.49
C ARG A 349 -21.00 -10.16 -8.44
N HIS A 350 -21.18 -9.89 -9.74
CA HIS A 350 -21.04 -10.86 -10.82
C HIS A 350 -19.68 -11.59 -10.73
N PRO A 351 -19.61 -12.93 -10.94
CA PRO A 351 -20.66 -13.82 -11.45
C PRO A 351 -21.73 -14.26 -10.44
N SER A 352 -21.72 -13.70 -9.22
CA SER A 352 -22.72 -13.99 -8.17
C SER A 352 -22.79 -15.48 -7.81
N ASN A 353 -21.65 -16.17 -7.86
CA ASN A 353 -21.54 -17.59 -7.56
C ASN A 353 -22.10 -17.94 -6.17
N GLU A 354 -22.72 -19.11 -6.07
CA GLU A 354 -23.12 -19.69 -4.79
C GLU A 354 -21.85 -20.16 -4.07
N PHE A 355 -21.61 -19.65 -2.87
CA PHE A 355 -20.43 -20.03 -2.06
C PHE A 355 -20.80 -20.95 -0.89
N TYR A 356 -22.07 -21.06 -0.55
CA TYR A 356 -22.56 -21.93 0.52
C TYR A 356 -24.02 -22.33 0.29
N ASN A 357 -24.39 -23.53 0.73
CA ASN A 357 -25.76 -23.94 0.84
C ASN A 357 -25.97 -24.82 2.08
N MET A 358 -27.21 -24.84 2.58
CA MET A 358 -27.59 -25.53 3.81
C MET A 358 -28.99 -26.14 3.65
N ASP A 359 -29.13 -27.42 4.01
CA ASP A 359 -30.38 -28.18 4.00
C ASP A 359 -31.09 -28.23 2.63
N THR A 360 -30.34 -28.11 1.52
CA THR A 360 -30.91 -28.04 0.16
C THR A 360 -31.26 -29.39 -0.48
N GLU A 361 -30.83 -30.51 0.10
CA GLU A 361 -31.07 -31.85 -0.46
C GLU A 361 -32.51 -32.35 -0.19
N TYR A 362 -33.02 -32.13 1.02
CA TYR A 362 -34.33 -32.61 1.47
C TYR A 362 -35.21 -31.54 2.14
N GLY A 363 -34.68 -30.32 2.31
CA GLY A 363 -35.32 -29.30 3.13
C GLY A 363 -35.37 -29.66 4.62
N VAL A 364 -36.09 -28.85 5.40
CA VAL A 364 -36.35 -29.07 6.82
C VAL A 364 -37.77 -28.66 7.21
N ASP A 365 -38.45 -29.52 7.98
CA ASP A 365 -39.73 -29.20 8.61
C ASP A 365 -39.50 -28.72 10.05
N ILE A 366 -40.08 -27.58 10.41
CA ILE A 366 -40.03 -27.02 11.76
C ILE A 366 -41.45 -26.75 12.25
N GLU A 367 -41.76 -27.23 13.46
CA GLU A 367 -43.05 -27.04 14.11
C GLU A 367 -42.84 -26.36 15.47
N ALA A 368 -43.43 -25.18 15.63
CA ALA A 368 -43.39 -24.39 16.85
C ALA A 368 -44.73 -24.53 17.59
N PHE A 369 -44.71 -25.09 18.81
CA PHE A 369 -45.91 -25.30 19.61
C PHE A 369 -46.29 -24.04 20.41
N GLU A 370 -45.79 -23.90 21.63
CA GLU A 370 -46.18 -22.80 22.55
C GLU A 370 -45.30 -21.55 22.43
N ASN A 371 -44.06 -21.70 21.95
CA ASN A 371 -43.09 -20.61 21.81
C ASN A 371 -42.52 -20.59 20.40
N ASP A 372 -42.01 -19.44 19.98
CA ASP A 372 -41.25 -19.29 18.74
C ASP A 372 -40.03 -20.22 18.75
N VAL A 373 -39.71 -20.79 17.60
CA VAL A 373 -38.53 -21.62 17.39
C VAL A 373 -37.55 -20.87 16.49
N GLN A 374 -36.33 -20.67 16.97
CA GLN A 374 -35.21 -20.15 16.20
C GLN A 374 -34.08 -21.18 16.20
N MET A 375 -33.60 -21.56 15.03
CA MET A 375 -32.50 -22.52 14.86
C MET A 375 -31.43 -21.91 13.96
N THR A 376 -30.22 -21.72 14.49
CA THR A 376 -29.09 -21.13 13.76
C THR A 376 -27.84 -22.02 13.85
N ARG A 377 -27.01 -21.96 12.80
CA ARG A 377 -25.70 -22.64 12.76
C ARG A 377 -24.67 -21.80 11.99
N SER A 378 -23.39 -22.01 12.28
CA SER A 378 -22.31 -21.32 11.56
C SER A 378 -22.14 -21.91 10.16
N PRO A 379 -22.03 -21.08 9.09
CA PRO A 379 -21.64 -21.51 7.76
C PRO A 379 -20.12 -21.53 7.56
N ASP A 380 -19.32 -21.32 8.61
CA ASP A 380 -17.86 -21.43 8.53
C ASP A 380 -17.45 -22.82 8.05
N GLN A 381 -16.60 -22.88 7.01
CA GLN A 381 -16.09 -24.12 6.47
C GLN A 381 -14.76 -23.90 5.75
N HIS A 382 -13.99 -24.98 5.66
CA HIS A 382 -12.69 -25.04 5.00
C HIS A 382 -11.66 -24.04 5.55
N SER A 383 -10.48 -24.05 4.92
CA SER A 383 -9.32 -23.23 5.21
C SER A 383 -8.83 -22.59 3.91
N LEU A 384 -7.84 -21.71 4.01
CA LEU A 384 -7.06 -21.28 2.85
C LEU A 384 -6.60 -22.48 2.01
N PRO A 385 -6.65 -22.41 0.67
CA PRO A 385 -6.28 -23.53 -0.18
C PRO A 385 -4.81 -23.92 -0.04
N MET A 386 -4.57 -25.22 0.13
CA MET A 386 -3.23 -25.79 0.08
C MET A 386 -3.12 -26.72 -1.12
N LEU A 387 -2.29 -26.34 -2.09
CA LEU A 387 -2.00 -27.09 -3.31
C LEU A 387 -0.64 -27.78 -3.18
N ARG A 388 -0.52 -29.04 -3.57
CA ARG A 388 0.78 -29.74 -3.60
C ARG A 388 0.93 -30.68 -4.78
N ARG A 389 2.18 -30.99 -5.13
CA ARG A 389 2.55 -32.12 -6.00
C ARG A 389 3.86 -32.76 -5.52
N ASP A 390 4.01 -34.04 -5.83
CA ASP A 390 5.30 -34.71 -5.83
C ASP A 390 5.93 -34.63 -7.23
N PHE A 391 7.25 -34.63 -7.31
CA PHE A 391 8.01 -34.70 -8.55
C PHE A 391 9.37 -35.37 -8.33
N THR A 392 10.09 -35.71 -9.41
CA THR A 392 11.35 -36.46 -9.31
C THR A 392 12.49 -35.74 -10.01
N VAL A 393 13.62 -35.59 -9.34
CA VAL A 393 14.91 -35.19 -9.93
C VAL A 393 15.61 -36.47 -10.39
N LYS A 394 15.68 -36.68 -11.70
CA LYS A 394 16.05 -37.99 -12.29
C LYS A 394 17.55 -38.18 -12.54
N LYS A 395 18.30 -37.08 -12.57
CA LYS A 395 19.72 -37.01 -12.96
C LYS A 395 20.43 -35.95 -12.11
N PRO A 396 21.79 -35.89 -12.13
CA PRO A 396 22.53 -34.79 -11.53
C PRO A 396 22.02 -33.43 -12.00
N LEU A 397 21.54 -32.63 -11.05
CA LEU A 397 20.91 -31.33 -11.28
C LEU A 397 21.99 -30.24 -11.39
N LEU A 398 21.93 -29.44 -12.46
CA LEU A 398 22.78 -28.26 -12.63
C LEU A 398 22.13 -27.02 -12.01
N LYS A 399 20.85 -26.76 -12.32
CA LYS A 399 20.08 -25.65 -11.74
C LYS A 399 18.58 -25.94 -11.74
N ALA A 400 17.85 -25.31 -10.83
CA ALA A 400 16.38 -25.30 -10.82
C ALA A 400 15.82 -23.89 -10.62
N ARG A 401 14.80 -23.55 -11.40
CA ARG A 401 14.08 -22.27 -11.33
C ARG A 401 12.59 -22.50 -11.16
N LEU A 402 11.99 -21.80 -10.21
CA LEU A 402 10.55 -21.74 -10.05
C LEU A 402 10.04 -20.39 -10.56
N TYR A 403 9.16 -20.42 -11.54
CA TYR A 403 8.36 -19.30 -12.00
C TYR A 403 6.96 -19.44 -11.40
N ALA A 404 6.48 -18.44 -10.67
CA ALA A 404 5.18 -18.52 -9.99
C ALA A 404 4.47 -17.17 -9.93
N THR A 405 3.16 -17.21 -10.09
CA THR A 405 2.25 -16.09 -9.84
C THR A 405 0.91 -16.61 -9.32
N ALA A 406 0.07 -15.71 -8.84
CA ALA A 406 -1.27 -16.04 -8.38
C ALA A 406 -2.26 -14.92 -8.73
N ARG A 407 -3.50 -15.32 -9.04
CA ARG A 407 -4.67 -14.46 -8.87
C ARG A 407 -5.02 -14.52 -7.39
N GLY A 408 -4.45 -13.62 -6.60
CA GLY A 408 -4.43 -13.66 -5.14
C GLY A 408 -3.02 -13.42 -4.62
N ILE A 409 -2.67 -14.02 -3.48
CA ILE A 409 -1.29 -14.11 -3.01
C ILE A 409 -0.96 -15.55 -2.64
N TYR A 410 0.33 -15.90 -2.65
CA TYR A 410 0.78 -17.24 -2.28
C TYR A 410 1.97 -17.23 -1.33
N ASP A 411 2.09 -18.34 -0.62
CA ASP A 411 3.32 -18.79 0.01
C ASP A 411 3.71 -20.17 -0.53
N CYS A 412 5.01 -20.42 -0.68
CA CYS A 412 5.52 -21.66 -1.26
C CYS A 412 6.62 -22.29 -0.41
N MET A 413 6.52 -23.60 -0.26
CA MET A 413 7.51 -24.44 0.39
C MET A 413 7.90 -25.62 -0.50
N ILE A 414 9.18 -25.98 -0.48
CA ILE A 414 9.73 -27.15 -1.16
C ILE A 414 10.43 -28.01 -0.12
N ASN A 415 10.08 -29.29 -0.04
CA ASN A 415 10.66 -30.24 0.91
C ASN A 415 10.63 -29.74 2.37
N GLY A 416 9.55 -29.06 2.78
CA GLY A 416 9.40 -28.50 4.13
C GLY A 416 10.19 -27.21 4.39
N LYS A 417 10.77 -26.58 3.36
CA LYS A 417 11.52 -25.31 3.47
C LYS A 417 10.85 -24.21 2.66
N ALA A 418 10.70 -23.02 3.24
CA ALA A 418 10.25 -21.83 2.51
C ALA A 418 11.23 -21.47 1.40
N ILE A 419 10.71 -21.06 0.23
CA ILE A 419 11.53 -20.65 -0.91
C ILE A 419 12.02 -19.19 -0.82
N SER A 420 11.37 -18.39 0.03
CA SER A 420 11.50 -16.94 0.06
C SER A 420 11.13 -16.39 1.44
N ASP A 421 11.64 -15.19 1.76
CA ASP A 421 11.22 -14.36 2.89
C ASP A 421 10.30 -13.20 2.47
N GLN A 422 9.88 -13.18 1.20
CA GLN A 422 8.94 -12.21 0.65
C GLN A 422 7.51 -12.47 1.13
N PHE A 423 6.77 -11.38 1.32
CA PHE A 423 5.36 -11.39 1.66
C PHE A 423 4.52 -10.97 0.46
N PHE A 424 3.30 -11.50 0.40
CA PHE A 424 2.24 -11.07 -0.51
C PHE A 424 2.59 -11.14 -1.99
N ALA A 425 3.44 -12.08 -2.41
CA ALA A 425 3.70 -12.33 -3.83
C ALA A 425 2.41 -12.79 -4.55
N PRO A 426 2.08 -12.28 -5.76
CA PRO A 426 2.89 -11.39 -6.63
C PRO A 426 2.77 -9.88 -6.36
N GLY A 427 1.97 -9.49 -5.37
CA GLY A 427 1.64 -8.11 -5.01
C GLY A 427 0.45 -7.57 -5.81
N SER A 428 0.09 -6.32 -5.56
CA SER A 428 -1.02 -5.62 -6.25
C SER A 428 -0.58 -5.07 -7.62
N SER A 429 -1.34 -5.36 -8.67
CA SER A 429 -1.19 -4.82 -10.03
C SER A 429 -2.56 -4.75 -10.71
N GLN A 430 -2.60 -4.30 -11.97
CA GLN A 430 -3.79 -4.42 -12.81
C GLN A 430 -3.92 -5.87 -13.29
N TYR A 431 -4.53 -6.73 -12.47
CA TYR A 431 -4.50 -8.20 -12.65
C TYR A 431 -5.01 -8.69 -14.01
N ASP A 432 -5.88 -7.92 -14.67
CA ASP A 432 -6.47 -8.25 -15.97
C ASP A 432 -5.74 -7.62 -17.18
N LYS A 433 -4.69 -6.83 -16.94
CA LYS A 433 -3.82 -6.24 -17.97
C LYS A 433 -2.39 -6.75 -17.86
N HIS A 434 -1.74 -6.53 -16.72
CA HIS A 434 -0.39 -7.02 -16.44
C HIS A 434 -0.33 -7.68 -15.08
N LEU A 435 -0.06 -8.99 -15.08
CA LEU A 435 0.13 -9.79 -13.88
C LEU A 435 1.58 -10.24 -13.79
N MET A 436 2.25 -9.85 -12.70
CA MET A 436 3.67 -10.14 -12.50
C MET A 436 3.89 -11.57 -12.01
N TYR A 437 4.92 -12.25 -12.52
CA TYR A 437 5.42 -13.51 -11.94
C TYR A 437 6.80 -13.31 -11.31
N GLN A 438 7.07 -14.12 -10.27
CA GLN A 438 8.35 -14.13 -9.57
C GLN A 438 9.18 -15.32 -10.05
N THR A 439 10.49 -15.11 -10.07
CA THR A 439 11.47 -16.17 -10.36
C THR A 439 12.27 -16.45 -9.10
N TYR A 440 12.43 -17.73 -8.76
CA TYR A 440 13.23 -18.16 -7.60
C TYR A 440 14.27 -19.21 -8.01
N ASP A 441 15.48 -19.09 -7.47
CA ASP A 441 16.45 -20.17 -7.47
C ASP A 441 16.11 -21.15 -6.34
N VAL A 442 15.74 -22.36 -6.73
CA VAL A 442 15.36 -23.43 -5.78
C VAL A 442 16.31 -24.62 -5.85
N THR A 443 17.45 -24.47 -6.51
CA THR A 443 18.43 -25.55 -6.77
C THR A 443 18.83 -26.26 -5.48
N GLU A 444 19.22 -25.50 -4.46
CA GLU A 444 19.69 -26.02 -3.17
C GLU A 444 18.57 -26.58 -2.26
N LEU A 445 17.31 -26.47 -2.67
CA LEU A 445 16.17 -27.04 -1.94
C LEU A 445 15.83 -28.45 -2.42
N LEU A 446 16.34 -28.86 -3.58
CA LEU A 446 16.04 -30.13 -4.21
C LEU A 446 17.05 -31.21 -3.83
N ILE A 447 16.58 -32.46 -3.82
CA ILE A 447 17.41 -33.65 -3.64
C ILE A 447 17.26 -34.58 -4.84
N GLU A 448 18.24 -35.45 -5.08
CA GLU A 448 18.08 -36.54 -6.05
C GLU A 448 16.92 -37.46 -5.64
N GLY A 449 16.07 -37.85 -6.60
CA GLY A 449 14.87 -38.65 -6.34
C GLY A 449 13.63 -37.81 -6.07
N MET A 450 12.77 -38.29 -5.16
CA MET A 450 11.43 -37.72 -4.93
C MET A 450 11.49 -36.43 -4.10
N ASN A 451 10.81 -35.40 -4.57
CA ASN A 451 10.68 -34.09 -3.94
C ASN A 451 9.21 -33.71 -3.85
N GLY A 452 8.86 -32.86 -2.90
CA GLY A 452 7.53 -32.26 -2.78
C GLY A 452 7.60 -30.73 -2.91
N ILE A 453 6.56 -30.15 -3.51
CA ILE A 453 6.33 -28.70 -3.54
C ILE A 453 4.90 -28.43 -3.10
N GLY A 454 4.71 -27.38 -2.31
CA GLY A 454 3.41 -26.98 -1.79
C GLY A 454 3.22 -25.46 -1.85
N PHE A 455 2.04 -25.02 -2.24
CA PHE A 455 1.59 -23.64 -2.24
C PHE A 455 0.38 -23.48 -1.31
N THR A 456 0.37 -22.44 -0.49
CA THR A 456 -0.83 -22.00 0.24
C THR A 456 -1.28 -20.69 -0.37
N LEU A 457 -2.55 -20.59 -0.77
CA LEU A 457 -3.12 -19.41 -1.42
C LEU A 457 -3.95 -18.61 -0.43
N SER A 458 -3.96 -17.29 -0.59
CA SER A 458 -4.86 -16.40 0.13
C SER A 458 -5.44 -15.37 -0.82
N SER A 459 -6.56 -14.79 -0.40
CA SER A 459 -7.31 -13.77 -1.14
C SER A 459 -6.46 -12.60 -1.65
N GLY A 460 -5.62 -12.05 -0.77
CA GLY A 460 -4.82 -10.87 -1.07
C GLY A 460 -5.69 -9.73 -1.62
N TRP A 461 -5.22 -9.08 -2.68
CA TRP A 461 -6.00 -8.08 -3.41
C TRP A 461 -6.94 -8.67 -4.46
N TRP A 462 -7.00 -9.99 -4.69
CA TRP A 462 -7.82 -10.57 -5.76
C TRP A 462 -9.31 -10.61 -5.40
N ASN A 463 -9.66 -11.47 -4.43
CA ASN A 463 -11.05 -11.68 -3.99
C ASN A 463 -11.34 -11.15 -2.57
N GLY A 464 -10.36 -10.58 -1.88
CA GLY A 464 -10.51 -9.96 -0.57
C GLY A 464 -11.10 -8.54 -0.64
N SER A 465 -11.52 -8.00 0.52
CA SER A 465 -11.87 -6.58 0.62
C SER A 465 -10.63 -5.72 0.38
N GLN A 466 -10.73 -4.71 -0.50
CA GLN A 466 -9.61 -3.82 -0.83
C GLN A 466 -9.99 -2.36 -1.12
N THR A 467 -11.27 -1.99 -0.99
CA THR A 467 -11.74 -0.61 -1.22
C THR A 467 -12.69 -0.17 -0.12
N PHE A 468 -12.89 1.15 0.02
CA PHE A 468 -13.87 1.71 0.96
C PHE A 468 -15.32 1.47 0.49
N VAL A 469 -15.52 1.10 -0.78
CA VAL A 469 -16.83 0.78 -1.35
C VAL A 469 -17.10 -0.71 -1.15
N LEU A 470 -17.90 -1.07 -0.14
CA LEU A 470 -18.09 -2.48 0.25
C LEU A 470 -18.63 -3.38 -0.89
N GLN A 471 -19.41 -2.82 -1.82
CA GLN A 471 -19.92 -3.54 -3.00
C GLN A 471 -18.82 -3.98 -3.99
N ASN A 472 -17.63 -3.38 -3.89
CA ASN A 472 -16.42 -3.78 -4.59
C ASN A 472 -15.64 -4.89 -3.86
N PHE A 473 -16.26 -5.60 -2.92
CA PHE A 473 -15.80 -6.91 -2.50
C PHE A 473 -15.54 -7.80 -3.73
N ASN A 474 -14.68 -8.81 -3.58
CA ASN A 474 -14.28 -9.75 -4.62
C ASN A 474 -13.94 -9.11 -5.98
N TYR A 475 -13.16 -8.01 -5.95
CA TYR A 475 -13.11 -7.06 -7.06
C TYR A 475 -12.65 -7.64 -8.40
N TRP A 476 -11.60 -8.46 -8.38
CA TRP A 476 -11.02 -9.04 -9.59
C TRP A 476 -11.58 -10.42 -9.92
N GLY A 477 -12.23 -11.07 -8.95
CA GLY A 477 -12.72 -12.42 -9.06
C GLY A 477 -13.06 -12.96 -7.69
N ASP A 478 -13.61 -14.17 -7.63
CA ASP A 478 -14.16 -14.74 -6.41
C ASP A 478 -13.38 -15.96 -5.88
N LYS A 479 -12.43 -16.50 -6.65
CA LYS A 479 -11.54 -17.59 -6.22
C LYS A 479 -10.08 -17.31 -6.53
N GLU A 480 -9.22 -17.49 -5.53
CA GLU A 480 -7.77 -17.50 -5.72
C GLU A 480 -7.30 -18.74 -6.49
N ASN A 481 -6.27 -18.56 -7.32
CA ASN A 481 -5.69 -19.64 -8.11
C ASN A 481 -4.22 -19.37 -8.46
N LEU A 482 -3.50 -20.46 -8.74
CA LEU A 482 -2.06 -20.53 -8.92
C LEU A 482 -1.70 -20.82 -10.38
N LEU A 483 -0.66 -20.15 -10.86
CA LEU A 483 0.07 -20.55 -12.05
C LEU A 483 1.55 -20.71 -11.69
N ALA A 484 2.11 -21.89 -11.93
CA ALA A 484 3.51 -22.16 -11.63
C ALA A 484 4.17 -23.12 -12.63
N MET A 485 5.46 -22.90 -12.87
CA MET A 485 6.33 -23.76 -13.64
C MET A 485 7.69 -23.90 -12.94
N LEU A 486 8.05 -25.13 -12.59
CA LEU A 486 9.38 -25.49 -12.11
C LEU A 486 10.20 -26.08 -13.27
N VAL A 487 11.32 -25.45 -13.59
CA VAL A 487 12.25 -25.89 -14.64
C VAL A 487 13.50 -26.47 -13.99
N LEU A 488 13.78 -27.73 -14.28
CA LEU A 488 15.01 -28.42 -13.88
C LEU A 488 15.95 -28.47 -15.08
N THR A 489 17.19 -28.02 -14.92
CA THR A 489 18.27 -28.19 -15.91
C THR A 489 19.31 -29.14 -15.34
N TYR A 490 19.66 -30.18 -16.08
CA TYR A 490 20.62 -31.21 -15.68
C TYR A 490 22.01 -30.94 -16.24
N GLU A 491 23.04 -31.58 -15.65
CA GLU A 491 24.44 -31.44 -16.10
C GLU A 491 24.68 -31.88 -17.56
N ASP A 492 23.83 -32.75 -18.09
CA ASP A 492 23.87 -33.20 -19.50
C ASP A 492 23.21 -32.21 -20.49
N GLY A 493 22.69 -31.08 -19.98
CA GLY A 493 22.03 -30.04 -20.76
C GLY A 493 20.55 -30.29 -21.07
N THR A 494 19.98 -31.43 -20.62
CA THR A 494 18.54 -31.69 -20.75
C THR A 494 17.72 -30.94 -19.69
N THR A 495 16.42 -30.72 -19.96
CA THR A 495 15.50 -30.07 -19.03
C THR A 495 14.25 -30.92 -18.76
N ASP A 496 13.70 -30.81 -17.56
CA ASP A 496 12.36 -31.28 -17.19
C ASP A 496 11.54 -30.08 -16.69
N ASN A 497 10.28 -29.96 -17.13
CA ASN A 497 9.35 -28.93 -16.66
C ASN A 497 8.20 -29.57 -15.89
N TYR A 498 7.90 -29.02 -14.70
CA TYR A 498 6.76 -29.40 -13.89
C TYR A 498 5.82 -28.21 -13.76
N VAL A 499 4.60 -28.34 -14.27
CA VAL A 499 3.63 -27.23 -14.38
C VAL A 499 2.41 -27.44 -13.49
N THR A 500 1.65 -26.39 -13.22
CA THR A 500 0.31 -26.48 -12.62
C THR A 500 -0.69 -27.14 -13.55
N ASN A 501 -1.43 -28.13 -13.06
CA ASN A 501 -2.51 -28.81 -13.77
C ASN A 501 -3.40 -29.57 -12.78
N GLU A 502 -4.63 -29.93 -13.19
CA GLU A 502 -5.61 -30.57 -12.29
C GLU A 502 -5.37 -32.06 -12.00
N ASP A 503 -4.53 -32.74 -12.79
CA ASP A 503 -4.34 -34.19 -12.73
C ASP A 503 -3.16 -34.62 -11.86
N GLU A 504 -2.09 -33.82 -11.81
CA GLU A 504 -0.87 -34.10 -11.07
C GLU A 504 -0.79 -33.37 -9.72
N TRP A 505 -1.68 -32.41 -9.50
CA TRP A 505 -1.76 -31.65 -8.25
C TRP A 505 -2.88 -32.16 -7.35
N GLN A 506 -2.72 -31.88 -6.06
CA GLN A 506 -3.69 -32.19 -5.02
C GLN A 506 -4.04 -30.92 -4.26
N TYR A 507 -5.30 -30.79 -3.87
CA TYR A 507 -5.85 -29.74 -3.03
C TYR A 507 -6.21 -30.29 -1.65
N TYR A 508 -5.97 -29.49 -0.63
CA TYR A 508 -6.46 -29.70 0.73
C TYR A 508 -6.99 -28.39 1.31
N GLY A 509 -8.23 -28.44 1.80
CA GLY A 509 -8.96 -27.28 2.34
C GLY A 509 -9.17 -27.34 3.85
N GLU A 510 -8.39 -28.13 4.59
CA GLU A 510 -8.55 -28.29 6.06
C GLU A 510 -7.23 -28.08 6.82
N GLY A 511 -6.46 -27.06 6.40
CA GLY A 511 -5.21 -26.63 7.01
C GLY A 511 -5.39 -25.68 8.21
N PRO A 512 -4.27 -25.19 8.78
CA PRO A 512 -4.28 -24.33 9.97
C PRO A 512 -4.71 -22.89 9.69
N TYR A 513 -4.46 -22.35 8.50
CA TYR A 513 -4.91 -21.01 8.12
C TYR A 513 -6.39 -21.04 7.74
N ARG A 514 -7.27 -20.82 8.70
CA ARG A 514 -8.72 -20.94 8.51
C ARG A 514 -9.30 -19.80 7.67
N PHE A 515 -8.70 -18.62 7.74
CA PHE A 515 -9.10 -17.45 6.97
C PHE A 515 -7.97 -16.42 6.96
N SER A 516 -7.89 -15.60 5.90
CA SER A 516 -7.09 -14.38 5.91
C SER A 516 -7.66 -13.34 4.95
N GLY A 517 -7.62 -12.08 5.37
CA GLY A 517 -7.87 -10.89 4.55
C GLY A 517 -7.13 -9.67 5.10
N PHE A 518 -6.73 -8.74 4.22
CA PHE A 518 -5.97 -7.56 4.65
C PHE A 518 -6.75 -6.65 5.60
N PHE A 519 -8.05 -6.46 5.38
CA PHE A 519 -8.89 -5.62 6.25
C PHE A 519 -9.39 -6.36 7.48
N GLN A 520 -9.62 -7.67 7.37
CA GLN A 520 -10.27 -8.46 8.41
C GLN A 520 -9.26 -9.04 9.43
N GLY A 521 -8.08 -9.47 8.97
CA GLY A 521 -7.07 -10.18 9.75
C GLY A 521 -6.96 -11.66 9.38
N GLU A 522 -6.26 -12.44 10.21
CA GLU A 522 -5.97 -13.86 9.97
C GLU A 522 -6.51 -14.75 11.10
N HIS A 523 -7.15 -15.85 10.75
CA HIS A 523 -7.58 -16.89 11.68
C HIS A 523 -6.67 -18.11 11.53
N TYR A 524 -5.95 -18.48 12.59
CA TYR A 524 -5.01 -19.59 12.60
C TYR A 524 -5.32 -20.60 13.71
N ASP A 525 -5.37 -21.88 13.36
CA ASP A 525 -5.50 -22.98 14.33
C ASP A 525 -4.18 -23.77 14.45
N ALA A 526 -3.47 -23.55 15.55
CA ALA A 526 -2.18 -24.18 15.79
C ALA A 526 -2.30 -25.70 16.04
N ASN A 527 -3.49 -26.23 16.34
CA ASN A 527 -3.71 -27.67 16.41
C ASN A 527 -3.42 -28.38 15.07
N LEU A 528 -3.52 -27.63 13.98
CA LEU A 528 -3.34 -28.11 12.61
C LEU A 528 -1.99 -27.68 12.00
N ALA A 529 -1.10 -27.04 12.77
CA ALA A 529 0.16 -26.45 12.27
C ALA A 529 1.02 -27.45 11.47
N HIS A 530 1.14 -28.69 11.97
CA HIS A 530 1.89 -29.78 11.33
C HIS A 530 1.48 -30.03 9.86
N ILE A 531 0.23 -29.79 9.48
CA ILE A 531 -0.25 -29.96 8.10
C ILE A 531 0.51 -29.01 7.17
N TYR A 532 0.63 -27.74 7.57
CA TYR A 532 1.36 -26.73 6.81
C TYR A 532 2.88 -26.92 6.87
N GLU A 533 3.41 -27.43 7.98
CA GLU A 533 4.85 -27.74 8.09
C GLU A 533 5.27 -28.92 7.20
N ASP A 534 4.37 -29.88 6.96
CA ASP A 534 4.68 -31.15 6.29
C ASP A 534 4.14 -31.27 4.86
N TYR A 535 3.12 -30.52 4.44
CA TYR A 535 2.44 -30.78 3.16
C TYR A 535 3.33 -30.68 1.91
N SER A 536 4.42 -29.93 1.97
CA SER A 536 5.40 -29.80 0.89
C SER A 536 6.48 -30.89 0.91
N LYS A 537 6.45 -31.84 1.84
CA LYS A 537 7.40 -32.96 1.88
C LYS A 537 7.03 -34.03 0.84
N PRO A 538 8.04 -34.78 0.33
CA PRO A 538 7.80 -35.83 -0.64
C PRO A 538 6.90 -36.94 -0.08
N GLY A 539 5.90 -37.35 -0.84
CA GLY A 539 4.99 -38.45 -0.49
C GLY A 539 3.99 -38.14 0.64
N TYR A 540 3.81 -36.87 0.99
CA TYR A 540 2.83 -36.45 1.99
C TYR A 540 1.40 -36.80 1.54
N TYR A 541 0.57 -37.28 2.47
CA TYR A 541 -0.84 -37.57 2.20
C TYR A 541 -1.69 -37.27 3.43
N LYS A 542 -2.89 -36.76 3.20
CA LYS A 542 -3.93 -36.58 4.21
C LYS A 542 -5.27 -37.08 3.66
N GLU A 543 -6.04 -37.75 4.51
CA GLU A 543 -7.40 -38.14 4.18
C GLU A 543 -8.23 -36.89 3.83
N GLY A 544 -9.06 -36.96 2.78
CA GLY A 544 -9.85 -35.83 2.30
C GLY A 544 -9.15 -34.92 1.29
N MET A 545 -7.90 -35.20 0.91
CA MET A 545 -7.28 -34.55 -0.27
C MET A 545 -8.08 -34.81 -1.55
N LYS A 546 -8.28 -33.76 -2.36
CA LYS A 546 -9.04 -33.80 -3.62
C LYS A 546 -8.16 -33.33 -4.78
N LYS A 547 -8.65 -33.47 -6.01
CA LYS A 547 -8.07 -32.73 -7.14
C LYS A 547 -8.39 -31.23 -7.00
N PRO A 548 -7.48 -30.32 -7.40
CA PRO A 548 -7.83 -28.92 -7.55
C PRO A 548 -8.78 -28.72 -8.75
N ALA A 549 -9.35 -27.53 -8.88
CA ALA A 549 -10.15 -27.14 -10.05
C ALA A 549 -9.35 -26.20 -10.94
N VAL A 550 -9.56 -26.27 -12.26
CA VAL A 550 -9.15 -25.20 -13.18
C VAL A 550 -10.07 -24.00 -12.94
N VAL A 551 -9.49 -22.81 -12.74
CA VAL A 551 -10.23 -21.58 -12.43
C VAL A 551 -10.01 -20.55 -13.53
N GLU A 552 -11.09 -20.21 -14.22
CA GLU A 552 -11.11 -19.14 -15.22
C GLU A 552 -11.54 -17.81 -14.59
N ALA A 553 -10.92 -16.72 -15.01
CA ALA A 553 -11.38 -15.39 -14.62
C ALA A 553 -12.61 -15.05 -15.46
N VAL A 554 -13.67 -14.59 -14.80
CA VAL A 554 -14.92 -14.21 -15.46
C VAL A 554 -14.94 -12.69 -15.64
N PRO A 555 -15.38 -12.17 -16.80
CA PRO A 555 -15.60 -10.75 -16.99
C PRO A 555 -16.53 -10.18 -15.93
N ILE A 556 -16.16 -9.04 -15.36
CA ILE A 556 -16.98 -8.30 -14.40
C ILE A 556 -17.19 -6.90 -14.97
N GLY A 557 -18.46 -6.51 -15.11
CA GLY A 557 -18.84 -5.22 -15.70
C GLY A 557 -18.41 -4.02 -14.86
N GLU A 558 -18.44 -2.86 -15.52
CA GLU A 558 -18.27 -1.55 -14.89
C GLU A 558 -19.26 -1.38 -13.72
N PHE A 559 -18.80 -0.72 -12.66
CA PHE A 559 -19.61 -0.42 -11.50
C PHE A 559 -19.53 1.06 -11.15
N ASP A 560 -20.68 1.73 -11.11
CA ASP A 560 -20.79 3.14 -10.73
C ASP A 560 -21.48 3.26 -9.37
N SER A 561 -20.70 3.45 -8.31
CA SER A 561 -21.24 3.56 -6.96
C SER A 561 -21.86 4.93 -6.68
N LEU A 562 -21.41 6.00 -7.36
CA LEU A 562 -21.90 7.37 -7.17
C LEU A 562 -21.82 8.15 -8.50
N PRO A 563 -22.84 7.98 -9.38
CA PRO A 563 -22.83 8.60 -10.69
C PRO A 563 -22.67 10.12 -10.65
N GLY A 564 -21.71 10.63 -11.43
CA GLY A 564 -21.40 12.06 -11.52
C GLY A 564 -20.51 12.62 -10.41
N PHE A 565 -20.16 11.82 -9.40
CA PHE A 565 -19.17 12.20 -8.38
C PHE A 565 -17.86 11.41 -8.52
N PHE A 566 -17.96 10.10 -8.68
CA PHE A 566 -16.80 9.24 -8.92
C PHE A 566 -16.64 8.96 -10.41
N LEU A 567 -15.40 8.74 -10.84
CA LEU A 567 -15.16 7.95 -12.05
C LEU A 567 -15.72 6.54 -11.81
N PRO A 568 -16.37 5.90 -12.78
CA PRO A 568 -16.84 4.53 -12.60
C PRO A 568 -15.65 3.59 -12.37
N TRP A 569 -15.89 2.53 -11.59
CA TRP A 569 -14.94 1.44 -11.43
C TRP A 569 -14.94 0.62 -12.72
N PRO A 570 -13.78 0.46 -13.40
CA PRO A 570 -13.73 -0.11 -14.74
C PRO A 570 -14.21 -1.57 -14.77
N ALA A 571 -14.67 -2.00 -15.94
CA ALA A 571 -14.84 -3.43 -16.21
C ALA A 571 -13.47 -4.14 -16.13
N VAL A 572 -13.47 -5.38 -15.64
CA VAL A 572 -12.25 -6.18 -15.45
C VAL A 572 -12.40 -7.59 -16.03
N ASN A 573 -11.26 -8.20 -16.37
CA ASN A 573 -11.16 -9.54 -16.97
C ASN A 573 -11.82 -9.65 -18.37
N GLU A 574 -11.86 -8.56 -19.14
CA GLU A 574 -12.33 -8.60 -20.54
C GLU A 574 -11.35 -9.28 -21.49
N THR A 575 -10.08 -9.37 -21.08
CA THR A 575 -8.97 -9.96 -21.82
C THR A 575 -8.07 -10.77 -20.90
N GLU A 576 -7.35 -11.76 -21.44
CA GLU A 576 -6.27 -12.40 -20.69
C GLU A 576 -5.13 -11.40 -20.43
N PRO A 577 -4.55 -11.40 -19.21
CA PRO A 577 -3.47 -10.49 -18.89
C PRO A 577 -2.15 -10.92 -19.54
N GLU A 578 -1.28 -9.94 -19.77
CA GLU A 578 0.13 -10.17 -20.04
C GLU A 578 0.84 -10.60 -18.74
N LEU A 579 1.56 -11.73 -18.80
CA LEU A 579 2.32 -12.32 -17.72
C LEU A 579 3.78 -11.87 -17.79
N ILE A 580 4.12 -10.83 -17.04
CA ILE A 580 5.43 -10.18 -17.14
C ILE A 580 6.32 -10.49 -15.94
N GLY A 581 7.64 -10.47 -16.13
CA GLY A 581 8.61 -10.58 -15.06
C GLY A 581 8.40 -9.46 -14.03
N HIS A 582 8.54 -9.79 -12.74
CA HIS A 582 8.32 -8.84 -11.66
C HIS A 582 9.26 -7.62 -11.71
N PHE A 583 8.73 -6.46 -11.34
CA PHE A 583 9.55 -5.40 -10.76
C PHE A 583 9.97 -5.85 -9.36
N ASN A 584 11.28 -5.94 -9.08
CA ASN A 584 11.80 -6.43 -7.81
C ASN A 584 11.64 -5.41 -6.67
N ALA A 585 10.39 -5.13 -6.31
CA ALA A 585 9.98 -4.36 -5.14
C ALA A 585 9.09 -5.22 -4.20
N PRO A 586 9.54 -6.43 -3.82
CA PRO A 586 8.73 -7.32 -2.99
C PRO A 586 8.56 -6.77 -1.57
N VAL A 587 7.45 -7.12 -0.92
CA VAL A 587 7.25 -6.77 0.49
C VAL A 587 8.13 -7.66 1.36
N ARG A 588 8.93 -7.07 2.26
CA ARG A 588 9.85 -7.76 3.16
C ARG A 588 9.77 -7.21 4.58
N LYS A 589 10.33 -7.95 5.52
CA LYS A 589 10.57 -7.50 6.90
C LYS A 589 11.68 -6.45 6.91
N VAL A 590 11.45 -5.30 7.55
CA VAL A 590 12.39 -4.17 7.58
C VAL A 590 12.94 -3.94 8.99
N GLU A 591 12.06 -3.71 9.96
CA GLU A 591 12.43 -3.33 11.32
C GLU A 591 11.54 -4.09 12.33
N THR A 592 12.05 -4.32 13.54
CA THR A 592 11.29 -4.96 14.62
C THR A 592 11.20 -4.02 15.81
N VAL A 593 9.98 -3.80 16.29
CA VAL A 593 9.67 -3.02 17.50
C VAL A 593 9.18 -3.97 18.60
N ILE A 594 9.49 -3.65 19.85
CA ILE A 594 9.10 -4.43 21.03
C ILE A 594 8.16 -3.56 21.86
N ALA A 595 7.13 -4.16 22.44
CA ALA A 595 6.22 -3.45 23.33
C ALA A 595 6.98 -2.76 24.48
N GLN A 596 6.63 -1.50 24.74
CA GLN A 596 7.25 -0.66 25.75
C GLN A 596 6.46 -0.64 27.06
N SER A 597 5.15 -0.82 26.97
CA SER A 597 4.27 -0.88 28.14
C SER A 597 3.04 -1.75 27.88
N MET A 598 2.36 -2.13 28.96
CA MET A 598 1.10 -2.86 28.95
C MET A 598 0.15 -2.27 29.99
N SER A 599 -1.13 -2.19 29.64
CA SER A 599 -2.22 -1.77 30.50
C SER A 599 -3.36 -2.79 30.46
N GLU A 600 -4.14 -2.87 31.53
CA GLU A 600 -5.30 -3.76 31.63
C GLU A 600 -6.55 -2.93 31.97
N PRO A 601 -7.22 -2.30 30.98
CA PRO A 601 -8.40 -1.47 31.24
C PRO A 601 -9.63 -2.28 31.68
N ALA A 602 -9.66 -3.59 31.43
CA ALA A 602 -10.67 -4.51 31.96
C ALA A 602 -10.02 -5.88 32.24
N PRO A 603 -10.55 -6.69 33.18
CA PRO A 603 -9.96 -7.98 33.53
C PRO A 603 -9.76 -8.90 32.32
N GLY A 604 -8.53 -9.32 32.06
CA GLY A 604 -8.17 -10.20 30.94
C GLY A 604 -8.14 -9.51 29.57
N LEU A 605 -8.16 -8.17 29.53
CA LEU A 605 -7.97 -7.34 28.34
C LEU A 605 -6.66 -6.59 28.46
N PHE A 606 -5.64 -7.03 27.73
CA PHE A 606 -4.29 -6.46 27.81
C PHE A 606 -3.99 -5.61 26.58
N ILE A 607 -3.72 -4.33 26.75
CA ILE A 607 -3.32 -3.41 25.67
C ILE A 607 -1.83 -3.10 25.80
N TYR A 608 -1.07 -3.41 24.76
CA TYR A 608 0.35 -3.12 24.63
C TYR A 608 0.57 -1.88 23.77
N ASP A 609 1.50 -1.01 24.19
CA ASP A 609 1.99 0.12 23.40
C ASP A 609 3.38 -0.20 22.85
N LEU A 610 3.54 -0.23 21.52
CA LEU A 610 4.83 -0.40 20.85
C LEU A 610 5.72 0.84 20.94
N GLY A 611 5.15 2.00 21.27
CA GLY A 611 5.81 3.30 21.25
C GLY A 611 6.09 3.84 19.85
N GLN A 612 5.69 3.12 18.81
CA GLN A 612 5.85 3.46 17.40
C GLN A 612 4.70 2.85 16.59
N GLU A 613 4.04 3.69 15.81
CA GLU A 613 3.08 3.28 14.77
C GLU A 613 3.83 2.65 13.58
N ILE A 614 3.42 1.46 13.15
CA ILE A 614 4.02 0.73 12.03
C ILE A 614 2.92 0.15 11.12
N ALA A 615 3.29 -0.28 9.91
CA ALA A 615 2.48 -1.23 9.17
C ALA A 615 3.19 -2.57 9.03
N GLY A 616 2.53 -3.65 9.46
CA GLY A 616 3.11 -4.98 9.37
C GLY A 616 2.39 -5.99 10.21
N ILE A 617 3.15 -6.86 10.88
CA ILE A 617 2.64 -8.07 11.53
C ILE A 617 3.23 -8.23 12.93
N PRO A 618 2.46 -8.73 13.91
CA PRO A 618 3.02 -8.99 15.22
C PRO A 618 3.90 -10.26 15.20
N THR A 619 4.68 -10.44 16.25
CA THR A 619 5.26 -11.70 16.67
C THR A 619 4.98 -11.84 18.15
N LEU A 620 3.99 -12.67 18.47
CA LEU A 620 3.46 -12.83 19.83
C LEU A 620 3.84 -14.19 20.36
N THR A 621 4.35 -14.26 21.57
CA THR A 621 4.58 -15.53 22.28
C THR A 621 3.68 -15.58 23.50
N PHE A 622 2.89 -16.64 23.62
CA PHE A 622 2.00 -16.83 24.76
C PHE A 622 1.87 -18.30 25.14
N LYS A 623 1.32 -18.52 26.34
CA LYS A 623 1.04 -19.85 26.92
C LYS A 623 -0.43 -19.94 27.27
N GLY A 624 -1.01 -21.12 27.10
CA GLY A 624 -2.40 -21.35 27.47
C GLY A 624 -2.84 -22.77 27.16
N LYS A 625 -4.12 -23.06 27.41
CA LYS A 625 -4.69 -24.38 27.21
C LYS A 625 -4.90 -24.62 25.71
N ARG A 626 -4.74 -25.87 25.28
CA ARG A 626 -5.11 -26.30 23.93
C ARG A 626 -6.57 -25.93 23.65
N GLY A 627 -6.83 -25.36 22.48
CA GLY A 627 -8.16 -24.95 22.03
C GLY A 627 -8.61 -23.57 22.53
N THR A 628 -7.85 -22.92 23.42
CA THR A 628 -8.11 -21.52 23.78
C THR A 628 -7.98 -20.64 22.55
N LYS A 629 -8.96 -19.76 22.31
CA LYS A 629 -8.90 -18.75 21.25
C LYS A 629 -8.38 -17.44 21.83
N VAL A 630 -7.22 -17.00 21.35
CA VAL A 630 -6.65 -15.68 21.62
C VAL A 630 -7.07 -14.75 20.50
N ARG A 631 -7.66 -13.62 20.88
CA ARG A 631 -8.05 -12.57 19.95
C ARG A 631 -7.09 -11.41 20.09
N ILE A 632 -6.62 -10.94 18.94
CA ILE A 632 -5.62 -9.89 18.83
C ILE A 632 -6.23 -8.78 17.97
N ARG A 633 -6.36 -7.58 18.52
CA ARG A 633 -6.90 -6.41 17.79
C ARG A 633 -5.84 -5.31 17.73
N TYR A 634 -5.95 -4.46 16.72
CA TYR A 634 -4.95 -3.44 16.43
C TYR A 634 -5.58 -2.05 16.35
N ALA A 635 -4.85 -1.03 16.81
CA ALA A 635 -5.27 0.36 16.69
C ALA A 635 -4.08 1.32 16.61
N GLU A 636 -4.30 2.47 15.96
CA GLU A 636 -3.32 3.55 15.88
C GLU A 636 -3.29 4.40 17.17
N MET A 637 -4.45 4.56 17.81
CA MET A 637 -4.66 5.47 18.94
C MET A 637 -5.50 4.84 20.04
N LEU A 638 -5.33 5.33 21.27
CA LEU A 638 -6.24 5.08 22.39
C LEU A 638 -7.13 6.30 22.61
N TYR A 639 -8.36 6.09 23.09
CA TYR A 639 -9.23 7.18 23.49
C TYR A 639 -8.59 7.98 24.64
N PRO A 640 -8.43 9.30 24.48
CA PRO A 640 -7.83 10.15 25.50
C PRO A 640 -8.78 10.35 26.69
N LYS A 641 -8.25 10.86 27.79
CA LYS A 641 -9.04 11.29 28.95
C LYS A 641 -9.77 12.62 28.70
N ILE A 642 -10.80 12.59 27.85
CA ILE A 642 -11.73 13.69 27.60
C ILE A 642 -13.12 13.25 28.07
N GLU A 643 -13.82 14.11 28.82
CA GLU A 643 -15.10 13.79 29.48
C GLU A 643 -16.11 13.11 28.53
N GLU A 644 -16.20 13.58 27.29
CA GLU A 644 -17.06 13.02 26.23
C GLU A 644 -16.87 11.52 25.99
N TYR A 645 -15.65 10.99 26.12
CA TYR A 645 -15.35 9.59 25.85
C TYR A 645 -15.68 8.65 27.02
N GLY A 646 -15.96 9.16 28.23
CA GLY A 646 -16.41 8.36 29.37
C GLY A 646 -15.66 7.04 29.58
N GLU A 647 -16.38 5.91 29.50
CA GLU A 647 -15.84 4.56 29.71
C GLU A 647 -14.83 4.08 28.65
N PHE A 648 -14.69 4.83 27.55
CA PHE A 648 -13.72 4.49 26.51
C PHE A 648 -12.28 4.90 26.84
N HIS A 649 -12.04 5.70 27.89
CA HIS A 649 -10.69 6.16 28.24
C HIS A 649 -9.67 5.02 28.32
N GLY A 650 -8.58 5.14 27.57
CA GLY A 650 -7.51 4.14 27.53
C GLY A 650 -7.83 2.88 26.72
N ARG A 651 -9.01 2.79 26.08
CA ARG A 651 -9.35 1.74 25.11
C ARG A 651 -8.92 2.13 23.70
N MET A 652 -8.83 1.16 22.80
CA MET A 652 -8.51 1.38 21.39
C MET A 652 -9.57 2.21 20.68
N LEU A 653 -9.13 3.18 19.88
CA LEU A 653 -9.95 3.81 18.85
C LEU A 653 -10.04 2.86 17.64
N LEU A 654 -11.20 2.25 17.43
CA LEU A 654 -11.47 1.36 16.29
C LEU A 654 -12.37 1.99 15.23
N ALA A 655 -13.12 3.04 15.60
CA ALA A 655 -14.06 3.73 14.72
C ALA A 655 -13.42 4.22 13.41
N ASN A 656 -12.13 4.59 13.45
CA ASN A 656 -11.41 5.10 12.29
C ASN A 656 -10.92 4.01 11.32
N LEU A 657 -11.06 2.73 11.69
CA LEU A 657 -10.77 1.60 10.81
C LEU A 657 -11.94 1.28 9.85
N ARG A 658 -13.14 1.80 10.17
CA ARG A 658 -14.37 1.62 9.39
C ARG A 658 -14.72 0.13 9.24
N ASP A 659 -14.85 -0.40 8.02
CA ASP A 659 -15.13 -1.83 7.81
C ASP A 659 -13.96 -2.76 8.15
N ALA A 660 -12.72 -2.23 8.22
CA ALA A 660 -11.55 -3.04 8.52
C ALA A 660 -11.56 -3.47 9.99
N SER A 661 -11.83 -4.76 10.22
CA SER A 661 -11.89 -5.31 11.58
C SER A 661 -10.51 -5.41 12.23
N SER A 662 -9.44 -5.52 11.43
CA SER A 662 -8.04 -5.62 11.87
C SER A 662 -7.90 -6.50 13.12
N THR A 663 -8.33 -7.76 12.99
CA THR A 663 -8.42 -8.68 14.12
C THR A 663 -7.90 -10.06 13.72
N ASP A 664 -6.90 -10.53 14.44
CA ASP A 664 -6.40 -11.89 14.28
C ASP A 664 -6.99 -12.81 15.37
N ILE A 665 -7.21 -14.08 15.01
CA ILE A 665 -7.67 -15.13 15.92
C ILE A 665 -6.67 -16.28 15.89
N TYR A 666 -6.08 -16.59 17.03
CA TYR A 666 -5.15 -17.70 17.17
C TYR A 666 -5.70 -18.76 18.13
N THR A 667 -5.86 -19.99 17.66
CA THR A 667 -6.30 -21.13 18.49
C THR A 667 -5.08 -21.91 18.97
N LEU A 668 -4.93 -22.04 20.28
CA LEU A 668 -3.73 -22.61 20.87
C LEU A 668 -3.63 -24.11 20.67
N ARG A 669 -2.42 -24.62 20.47
CA ARG A 669 -2.11 -26.07 20.52
C ARG A 669 -1.76 -26.56 21.93
N GLY A 670 -1.51 -25.64 22.85
CA GLY A 670 -1.29 -25.91 24.27
C GLY A 670 0.14 -26.36 24.58
N ASP A 671 1.12 -25.73 23.94
CA ASP A 671 2.55 -26.00 24.18
C ASP A 671 2.97 -25.49 25.58
N PRO A 672 3.43 -26.35 26.50
CA PRO A 672 3.86 -25.91 27.83
C PRO A 672 5.08 -24.98 27.80
N GLU A 673 5.92 -25.07 26.76
CA GLU A 673 7.07 -24.19 26.58
C GLU A 673 6.68 -22.82 26.00
N GLY A 674 5.47 -22.70 25.47
CA GLY A 674 4.95 -21.52 24.79
C GLY A 674 4.94 -21.69 23.27
N GLU A 675 4.06 -20.94 22.63
CA GLU A 675 3.89 -20.96 21.18
C GLU A 675 3.91 -19.54 20.61
N THR A 676 4.49 -19.40 19.42
CA THR A 676 4.66 -18.11 18.74
C THR A 676 3.70 -18.01 17.57
N TYR A 677 2.95 -16.91 17.54
CA TYR A 677 2.10 -16.51 16.43
C TYR A 677 2.73 -15.35 15.65
N MET A 678 2.75 -15.49 14.32
CA MET A 678 3.14 -14.44 13.38
C MET A 678 2.30 -14.65 12.10
N PRO A 679 1.37 -13.74 11.76
CA PRO A 679 0.54 -13.92 10.58
C PRO A 679 1.38 -13.95 9.30
N LYS A 680 0.85 -14.62 8.27
CA LYS A 680 1.53 -14.80 6.99
C LYS A 680 0.82 -14.13 5.83
N PHE A 681 -0.51 -14.04 5.88
CA PHE A 681 -1.34 -13.61 4.76
C PHE A 681 -2.12 -12.31 5.02
N THR A 682 -1.76 -11.56 6.05
CA THR A 682 -2.34 -10.24 6.37
C THR A 682 -1.29 -9.26 6.90
N PHE A 683 -1.66 -7.99 6.99
CA PHE A 683 -0.92 -6.94 7.70
C PHE A 683 -1.89 -5.89 8.24
N HIS A 684 -1.43 -5.13 9.23
CA HIS A 684 -2.21 -4.09 9.92
C HIS A 684 -1.36 -2.82 10.07
N GLY A 685 -2.00 -1.65 10.10
CA GLY A 685 -1.40 -0.38 10.56
C GLY A 685 -1.76 -0.13 12.01
N TYR A 686 -0.77 -0.09 12.90
CA TYR A 686 -0.99 0.07 14.34
C TYR A 686 0.24 0.45 15.16
N ARG A 687 -0.05 0.98 16.36
CA ARG A 687 0.86 1.17 17.48
C ARG A 687 0.46 0.34 18.69
N TYR A 688 -0.84 0.12 18.86
CA TYR A 688 -1.40 -0.59 19.99
C TYR A 688 -1.89 -1.98 19.60
N ILE A 689 -1.61 -2.96 20.46
CA ILE A 689 -2.07 -4.34 20.31
C ILE A 689 -2.91 -4.69 21.53
N GLU A 690 -4.17 -5.04 21.34
CA GLU A 690 -4.97 -5.64 22.39
C GLU A 690 -4.95 -7.17 22.28
N ILE A 691 -4.74 -7.86 23.40
CA ILE A 691 -4.77 -9.31 23.52
C ILE A 691 -5.85 -9.70 24.54
N THR A 692 -6.78 -10.57 24.13
CA THR A 692 -7.83 -11.13 24.99
C THR A 692 -7.91 -12.65 24.84
N GLY A 693 -8.45 -13.33 25.86
CA GLY A 693 -8.63 -14.79 25.88
C GLY A 693 -7.52 -15.58 26.60
N LEU A 694 -6.56 -14.88 27.21
CA LEU A 694 -5.52 -15.46 28.07
C LEU A 694 -5.82 -15.23 29.55
N ASP A 695 -5.38 -16.17 30.40
CA ASP A 695 -5.50 -16.05 31.86
C ASP A 695 -4.48 -15.05 32.43
N GLU A 696 -3.32 -14.87 31.78
CA GLU A 696 -2.24 -13.97 32.19
C GLU A 696 -1.70 -13.18 30.99
N ALA A 697 -1.24 -11.96 31.26
CA ALA A 697 -0.64 -11.09 30.24
C ALA A 697 0.73 -11.64 29.77
N PRO A 698 0.98 -11.72 28.45
CA PRO A 698 2.33 -11.94 27.91
C PRO A 698 3.35 -10.92 28.44
N LYS A 699 4.63 -11.29 28.48
CA LYS A 699 5.68 -10.32 28.84
C LYS A 699 5.90 -9.32 27.70
N LEU A 700 6.46 -8.16 28.02
CA LEU A 700 6.76 -7.13 27.02
C LEU A 700 7.70 -7.67 25.92
N GLU A 701 8.73 -8.43 26.29
CA GLU A 701 9.65 -9.04 25.32
C GLU A 701 9.02 -10.12 24.42
N ASP A 702 7.84 -10.63 24.80
CA ASP A 702 7.08 -11.63 24.04
C ASP A 702 6.07 -10.99 23.08
N VAL A 703 5.90 -9.66 23.14
CA VAL A 703 5.02 -8.88 22.25
C VAL A 703 5.88 -7.97 21.39
N LYS A 704 6.07 -8.38 20.14
CA LYS A 704 6.85 -7.65 19.14
C LYS A 704 6.00 -7.39 17.91
N SER A 705 6.44 -6.46 17.08
CA SER A 705 5.91 -6.28 15.74
C SER A 705 6.99 -6.00 14.72
N ILE A 706 6.77 -6.45 13.50
CA ILE A 706 7.69 -6.37 12.39
C ILE A 706 7.08 -5.42 11.34
N GLN A 707 7.78 -4.32 11.06
CA GLN A 707 7.49 -3.43 9.95
C GLN A 707 7.69 -4.18 8.63
N LEU A 708 6.67 -4.16 7.78
CA LEU A 708 6.75 -4.66 6.41
C LEU A 708 6.85 -3.49 5.42
N SER A 709 7.63 -3.64 4.35
CA SER A 709 7.69 -2.66 3.26
C SER A 709 8.31 -3.26 2.01
N SER A 710 7.98 -2.70 0.85
CA SER A 710 8.69 -2.84 -0.42
C SER A 710 10.00 -2.03 -0.43
N ILE A 711 10.15 -1.06 0.47
CA ILE A 711 11.41 -0.34 0.69
C ILE A 711 12.19 -1.05 1.79
N SER A 712 13.26 -1.73 1.42
CA SER A 712 14.05 -2.52 2.36
C SER A 712 14.98 -1.69 3.25
N THR A 713 15.42 -0.52 2.77
CA THR A 713 16.38 0.35 3.45
C THR A 713 16.10 1.82 3.19
N ILE A 714 16.16 2.62 4.24
CA ILE A 714 16.16 4.10 4.17
C ILE A 714 17.62 4.54 4.16
N THR A 715 18.09 5.01 3.01
CA THR A 715 19.50 5.39 2.76
C THR A 715 19.74 6.89 2.91
N GLY A 716 18.67 7.69 2.81
CA GLY A 716 18.69 9.11 3.10
C GLY A 716 18.70 9.38 4.60
N HIS A 717 19.57 10.29 5.04
CA HIS A 717 19.67 10.70 6.42
C HIS A 717 19.73 12.21 6.54
N VAL A 718 19.00 12.76 7.52
CA VAL A 718 19.19 14.13 7.99
C VAL A 718 19.15 14.14 9.52
N LYS A 719 20.04 14.94 10.11
CA LYS A 719 20.01 15.29 11.52
C LYS A 719 20.34 16.77 11.68
N VAL A 720 19.54 17.46 12.47
CA VAL A 720 19.73 18.86 12.87
C VAL A 720 19.83 18.98 14.39
N ASP A 721 20.21 20.15 14.90
CA ASP A 721 20.23 20.49 16.32
C ASP A 721 18.84 20.83 16.90
N ASN A 722 17.81 20.08 16.48
CA ASN A 722 16.44 20.18 17.01
C ASN A 722 15.79 18.78 17.09
N ASP A 723 15.52 18.32 18.32
CA ASP A 723 15.00 16.97 18.56
C ASP A 723 13.58 16.75 18.02
N LEU A 724 12.73 17.79 18.00
CA LEU A 724 11.38 17.69 17.47
C LEU A 724 11.40 17.54 15.94
N VAL A 725 12.27 18.27 15.25
CA VAL A 725 12.47 18.11 13.80
C VAL A 725 13.08 16.74 13.48
N ASN A 726 14.04 16.28 14.28
CA ASN A 726 14.59 14.92 14.13
C ASN A 726 13.51 13.84 14.35
N ARG A 727 12.59 14.05 15.28
CA ARG A 727 11.41 13.18 15.45
C ARG A 727 10.49 13.23 14.23
N LEU A 728 10.23 14.41 13.67
CA LEU A 728 9.45 14.54 12.43
C LEU A 728 10.08 13.77 11.26
N VAL A 729 11.41 13.83 11.11
CA VAL A 729 12.13 13.01 10.10
C VAL A 729 11.87 11.52 10.30
N GLN A 730 11.88 11.03 11.55
CA GLN A 730 11.53 9.64 11.86
C GLN A 730 10.06 9.34 11.57
N ASN A 731 9.15 10.26 11.86
CA ASN A 731 7.73 10.09 11.57
C ASN A 731 7.49 9.91 10.06
N VAL A 732 8.16 10.71 9.22
CA VAL A 732 8.09 10.57 7.76
C VAL A 732 8.69 9.24 7.29
N LYS A 733 9.84 8.82 7.84
CA LYS A 733 10.44 7.51 7.56
C LYS A 733 9.43 6.38 7.79
N TYR A 734 8.80 6.35 8.95
CA TYR A 734 7.83 5.30 9.29
C TYR A 734 6.56 5.38 8.45
N SER A 735 6.07 6.57 8.11
CA SER A 735 4.93 6.72 7.20
C SER A 735 5.23 6.28 5.78
N GLN A 736 6.45 6.50 5.27
CA GLN A 736 6.86 5.96 3.99
C GLN A 736 6.93 4.43 4.03
N LEU A 737 7.63 3.85 5.01
CA LEU A 737 7.75 2.39 5.13
C LEU A 737 6.37 1.72 5.23
N SER A 738 5.49 2.31 6.06
CA SER A 738 4.16 1.78 6.35
C SER A 738 3.24 1.73 5.13
N ASN A 739 3.38 2.68 4.23
CA ASN A 739 2.50 2.82 3.09
C ASN A 739 3.12 2.34 1.77
N PHE A 740 4.34 1.81 1.81
CA PHE A 740 4.98 1.25 0.63
C PHE A 740 4.86 -0.27 0.68
N ILE A 741 3.63 -0.79 0.66
CA ILE A 741 3.34 -2.24 0.68
C ILE A 741 2.79 -2.63 -0.69
N SER A 742 3.68 -3.08 -1.57
CA SER A 742 3.42 -3.38 -3.00
C SER A 742 3.03 -2.19 -3.88
N ILE A 743 2.28 -1.21 -3.36
CA ILE A 743 1.85 0.04 -4.01
C ILE A 743 1.95 1.19 -2.99
N PRO A 744 2.06 2.46 -3.40
CA PRO A 744 2.08 3.61 -2.48
C PRO A 744 0.66 3.89 -1.97
N THR A 745 0.30 3.31 -0.84
CA THR A 745 -1.04 3.45 -0.25
C THR A 745 -1.24 4.80 0.43
N ASP A 746 -2.46 5.30 0.47
CA ASP A 746 -2.82 6.44 1.31
C ASP A 746 -2.53 6.16 2.79
N CYS A 747 -3.09 5.09 3.33
CA CYS A 747 -2.97 4.71 4.72
C CYS A 747 -2.92 3.17 4.86
N PRO A 748 -2.34 2.61 5.94
CA PRO A 748 -2.13 1.17 6.05
C PRO A 748 -3.15 0.40 6.93
N GLN A 749 -4.08 1.09 7.58
CA GLN A 749 -4.91 0.55 8.66
C GLN A 749 -6.38 0.31 8.28
N ARG A 750 -7.07 1.32 7.71
CA ARG A 750 -8.53 1.26 7.47
C ARG A 750 -8.87 0.45 6.22
N ASN A 751 -10.17 0.33 5.91
CA ASN A 751 -10.68 -0.29 4.68
C ASN A 751 -10.41 0.56 3.41
N GLU A 752 -9.17 0.96 3.20
CA GLU A 752 -8.74 1.75 2.03
C GLU A 752 -7.45 1.17 1.47
N ARG A 753 -6.29 1.59 1.96
CA ARG A 753 -4.98 1.03 1.57
C ARG A 753 -4.80 1.02 0.05
N MET A 754 -5.23 2.09 -0.60
CA MET A 754 -5.31 2.18 -2.05
C MET A 754 -4.22 3.09 -2.58
N GLY A 755 -3.75 2.82 -3.80
CA GLY A 755 -2.77 3.66 -4.47
C GLY A 755 -3.40 4.95 -4.96
N TRP A 756 -3.57 5.92 -4.07
CA TRP A 756 -4.08 7.25 -4.40
C TRP A 756 -2.99 8.06 -5.12
N THR A 757 -3.30 8.53 -6.32
CA THR A 757 -2.27 9.09 -7.21
C THR A 757 -1.78 10.48 -6.80
N GLY A 758 -2.63 11.27 -6.15
CA GLY A 758 -2.33 12.59 -5.59
C GLY A 758 -1.27 12.51 -4.50
N ASP A 759 -1.53 11.66 -3.50
CA ASP A 759 -0.60 11.34 -2.41
C ASP A 759 0.75 10.91 -2.95
N ALA A 760 0.75 9.92 -3.84
CA ALA A 760 1.97 9.34 -4.39
C ALA A 760 2.85 10.39 -5.08
N HIS A 761 2.28 11.31 -5.86
CA HIS A 761 3.06 12.33 -6.57
C HIS A 761 3.45 13.53 -5.69
N VAL A 762 2.72 13.82 -4.61
CA VAL A 762 3.12 14.84 -3.63
C VAL A 762 4.36 14.38 -2.86
N PHE A 763 4.43 13.09 -2.54
CA PHE A 763 5.48 12.55 -1.69
C PHE A 763 6.71 12.03 -2.45
N VAL A 764 6.59 11.71 -3.75
CA VAL A 764 7.64 11.05 -4.56
C VAL A 764 9.02 11.69 -4.43
N ARG A 765 9.10 13.03 -4.40
CA ARG A 765 10.37 13.74 -4.20
C ARG A 765 11.02 13.35 -2.87
N THR A 766 10.28 13.42 -1.77
CA THR A 766 10.78 13.02 -0.45
C THR A 766 11.16 11.54 -0.43
N ALA A 767 10.34 10.67 -1.02
CA ALA A 767 10.62 9.23 -1.08
C ALA A 767 11.98 8.91 -1.74
N PHE A 768 12.32 9.62 -2.82
CA PHE A 768 13.60 9.45 -3.52
C PHE A 768 14.80 9.99 -2.73
N TYR A 769 14.66 11.10 -2.00
CA TYR A 769 15.73 11.53 -1.09
C TYR A 769 15.94 10.56 0.08
N GLN A 770 14.89 9.88 0.55
CA GLN A 770 14.97 8.94 1.67
C GLN A 770 15.45 7.53 1.26
N SER A 771 15.22 7.09 0.02
CA SER A 771 15.46 5.71 -0.41
C SER A 771 15.51 5.55 -1.93
N ASP A 772 16.16 4.47 -2.40
CA ASP A 772 16.00 3.99 -3.77
C ASP A 772 14.61 3.35 -3.95
N ALA A 773 13.65 4.16 -4.38
CA ALA A 773 12.26 3.75 -4.61
C ALA A 773 11.92 3.65 -6.11
N ARG A 774 12.93 3.61 -6.99
CA ARG A 774 12.72 3.63 -8.45
C ARG A 774 11.83 2.48 -8.92
N THR A 775 12.23 1.24 -8.65
CA THR A 775 11.52 0.04 -9.10
C THR A 775 10.10 -0.06 -8.52
N PHE A 776 9.91 0.42 -7.29
CA PHE A 776 8.60 0.51 -6.66
C PHE A 776 7.66 1.48 -7.41
N TYR A 777 8.14 2.68 -7.77
CA TYR A 777 7.34 3.62 -8.56
C TYR A 777 7.17 3.18 -10.03
N MET A 778 8.12 2.45 -10.62
CA MET A 778 7.94 1.87 -11.97
C MET A 778 6.76 0.89 -12.02
N ARG A 779 6.64 0.03 -11.00
CA ARG A 779 5.46 -0.85 -10.83
C ARG A 779 4.16 -0.04 -10.75
N TYR A 780 4.17 1.05 -10.00
CA TYR A 780 2.99 1.87 -9.82
C TYR A 780 2.61 2.67 -11.07
N LEU A 781 3.60 3.20 -11.80
CA LEU A 781 3.39 3.86 -13.10
C LEU A 781 2.78 2.91 -14.13
N GLN A 782 3.18 1.64 -14.14
CA GLN A 782 2.57 0.60 -14.98
C GLN A 782 1.08 0.47 -14.65
N ALA A 783 0.73 0.35 -13.36
CA ALA A 783 -0.67 0.24 -12.93
C ALA A 783 -1.52 1.48 -13.30
N ILE A 784 -0.94 2.69 -13.20
CA ILE A 784 -1.61 3.94 -13.62
C ILE A 784 -1.87 3.91 -15.14
N ARG A 785 -0.88 3.52 -15.94
CA ARG A 785 -1.01 3.40 -17.39
C ARG A 785 -2.07 2.37 -17.77
N ASP A 786 -2.07 1.21 -17.10
CA ASP A 786 -3.02 0.13 -17.38
C ASP A 786 -4.46 0.50 -17.07
N GLY A 787 -4.68 1.39 -16.08
CA GLY A 787 -5.99 1.93 -15.73
C GLY A 787 -6.41 3.15 -16.57
N GLN A 788 -5.62 3.58 -17.56
CA GLN A 788 -5.97 4.72 -18.41
C GLN A 788 -7.20 4.41 -19.27
N LEU A 789 -8.19 5.30 -19.22
CA LEU A 789 -9.43 5.14 -19.97
C LEU A 789 -9.21 5.42 -21.46
N SER A 790 -10.10 4.87 -22.31
CA SER A 790 -10.04 5.04 -23.76
C SER A 790 -10.17 6.49 -24.26
N ASN A 791 -10.74 7.38 -23.44
CA ASN A 791 -10.80 8.81 -23.70
C ASN A 791 -9.50 9.57 -23.31
N GLY A 792 -8.49 8.86 -22.79
CA GLY A 792 -7.21 9.40 -22.34
C GLY A 792 -7.16 9.80 -20.86
N ASN A 793 -8.29 9.83 -20.15
CA ASN A 793 -8.30 10.19 -18.73
C ASN A 793 -7.57 9.13 -17.89
N LEU A 794 -6.83 9.58 -16.88
CA LEU A 794 -6.07 8.72 -15.99
C LEU A 794 -6.87 8.43 -14.71
N PRO A 795 -6.70 7.24 -14.11
CA PRO A 795 -7.36 6.90 -12.86
C PRO A 795 -6.82 7.77 -11.72
N ASN A 796 -7.63 7.99 -10.68
CA ASN A 796 -7.19 8.69 -9.47
C ASN A 796 -6.73 7.71 -8.38
N ILE A 797 -7.06 6.42 -8.55
CA ILE A 797 -6.59 5.33 -7.73
C ILE A 797 -6.06 4.22 -8.65
N ALA A 798 -4.88 3.68 -8.37
CA ALA A 798 -4.32 2.53 -9.10
C ALA A 798 -3.87 1.42 -8.12
N PRO A 799 -4.06 0.13 -8.45
CA PRO A 799 -4.52 -0.40 -9.74
C PRO A 799 -6.04 -0.39 -9.94
N VAL A 800 -6.85 -0.39 -8.89
CA VAL A 800 -8.33 -0.59 -8.97
C VAL A 800 -9.13 0.42 -9.82
N GLY A 801 -8.51 1.49 -10.32
CA GLY A 801 -9.17 2.51 -11.15
C GLY A 801 -10.09 3.42 -10.32
N SER A 802 -10.98 4.15 -11.00
CA SER A 802 -11.94 5.07 -10.36
C SER A 802 -11.27 6.25 -9.60
N GLY A 803 -12.01 6.83 -8.66
CA GLY A 803 -11.65 7.94 -7.79
C GLY A 803 -12.26 9.28 -8.23
N PHE A 804 -11.96 10.32 -7.45
CA PHE A 804 -12.59 11.65 -7.54
C PHE A 804 -11.58 12.78 -7.32
N GLY A 805 -10.31 12.51 -7.57
CA GLY A 805 -9.24 13.48 -7.44
C GLY A 805 -9.13 14.46 -8.61
N GLY A 806 -9.73 14.15 -9.77
CA GLY A 806 -9.76 15.08 -10.89
C GLY A 806 -8.37 15.38 -11.47
N ILE A 807 -8.12 16.64 -11.88
CA ILE A 807 -6.85 17.01 -12.54
C ILE A 807 -5.63 16.90 -11.62
N THR A 808 -5.77 17.17 -10.32
CA THR A 808 -4.66 17.13 -9.37
C THR A 808 -4.12 15.70 -9.25
N TYR A 809 -5.00 14.71 -9.16
CA TYR A 809 -4.66 13.29 -9.12
C TYR A 809 -4.34 12.72 -10.52
N GLY A 810 -5.07 13.11 -11.55
CA GLY A 810 -4.86 12.65 -12.93
C GLY A 810 -3.51 13.08 -13.51
N SER A 811 -2.92 14.18 -13.03
CA SER A 811 -1.61 14.67 -13.47
C SER A 811 -0.42 13.82 -12.96
N CYS A 812 -0.66 12.82 -12.11
CA CYS A 812 0.36 12.09 -11.38
C CYS A 812 1.50 11.49 -12.23
N ILE A 813 1.18 10.87 -13.39
CA ILE A 813 2.18 10.22 -14.24
C ILE A 813 3.23 11.22 -14.72
N HIS A 814 2.81 12.44 -15.08
CA HIS A 814 3.72 13.50 -15.51
C HIS A 814 4.64 13.92 -14.36
N LEU A 815 4.10 14.05 -13.14
CA LEU A 815 4.85 14.53 -11.99
C LEU A 815 5.82 13.48 -11.45
N ILE A 816 5.42 12.21 -11.40
CA ILE A 816 6.27 11.10 -10.95
C ILE A 816 7.40 10.84 -11.95
N VAL A 817 7.10 10.82 -13.26
CA VAL A 817 8.12 10.65 -14.32
C VAL A 817 9.13 11.79 -14.27
N TRP A 818 8.69 13.04 -14.06
CA TRP A 818 9.58 14.18 -13.90
C TRP A 818 10.55 13.98 -12.73
N GLU A 819 10.03 13.66 -11.54
CA GLU A 819 10.86 13.49 -10.36
C GLU A 819 11.80 12.29 -10.48
N MET A 820 11.38 11.21 -11.15
CA MET A 820 12.22 10.04 -11.40
C MET A 820 13.36 10.37 -12.38
N TYR A 821 13.05 11.03 -13.51
CA TYR A 821 14.06 11.48 -14.46
C TYR A 821 15.07 12.40 -13.77
N GLN A 822 14.61 13.39 -13.01
CA GLN A 822 15.48 14.34 -12.33
C GLN A 822 16.37 13.69 -11.27
N HIS A 823 15.85 12.70 -10.54
CA HIS A 823 16.59 12.05 -9.45
C HIS A 823 17.56 10.97 -9.93
N TYR A 824 17.19 10.18 -10.95
CA TYR A 824 17.98 9.03 -11.41
C TYR A 824 18.68 9.25 -12.77
N GLY A 825 18.36 10.30 -13.51
CA GLY A 825 18.92 10.58 -14.83
C GLY A 825 18.40 9.68 -15.94
N ASP A 826 17.28 9.00 -15.70
CA ASP A 826 16.75 7.95 -16.58
C ASP A 826 15.81 8.54 -17.65
N VAL A 827 16.27 8.62 -18.89
CA VAL A 827 15.44 9.10 -20.01
C VAL A 827 14.50 8.01 -20.53
N ASP A 828 14.78 6.73 -20.26
CA ASP A 828 13.97 5.63 -20.78
C ASP A 828 12.58 5.61 -20.14
N VAL A 829 12.46 6.00 -18.86
CA VAL A 829 11.14 6.16 -18.23
C VAL A 829 10.29 7.25 -18.91
N VAL A 830 10.92 8.30 -19.46
CA VAL A 830 10.21 9.32 -20.22
C VAL A 830 9.68 8.73 -21.52
N ALA A 831 10.50 7.91 -22.21
CA ALA A 831 10.11 7.25 -23.45
C ALA A 831 8.97 6.24 -23.22
N GLU A 832 9.07 5.42 -22.18
CA GLU A 832 8.12 4.36 -21.83
C GLU A 832 6.70 4.88 -21.59
N TYR A 833 6.57 6.05 -20.96
CA TYR A 833 5.27 6.61 -20.56
C TYR A 833 4.82 7.81 -21.41
N TYR A 834 5.59 8.21 -22.44
CA TYR A 834 5.28 9.39 -23.26
C TYR A 834 3.88 9.34 -23.88
N ASP A 835 3.48 8.19 -24.43
CA ASP A 835 2.20 8.08 -25.14
C ASP A 835 1.01 8.12 -24.17
N ALA A 836 1.14 7.56 -22.97
CA ALA A 836 0.11 7.66 -21.92
C ALA A 836 -0.04 9.11 -21.42
N MET A 837 1.09 9.79 -21.19
CA MET A 837 1.15 11.21 -20.84
C MET A 837 0.48 12.08 -21.91
N LYS A 838 0.82 11.85 -23.19
CA LYS A 838 0.23 12.56 -24.33
C LYS A 838 -1.29 12.36 -24.42
N GLN A 839 -1.78 11.14 -24.25
CA GLN A 839 -3.22 10.85 -24.25
C GLN A 839 -3.97 11.60 -23.15
N PHE A 840 -3.40 11.70 -21.94
CA PHE A 840 -3.98 12.50 -20.88
C PHE A 840 -4.00 14.00 -21.22
N THR A 841 -2.94 14.53 -21.83
CA THR A 841 -2.96 15.93 -22.28
C THR A 841 -4.00 16.17 -23.37
N ASN A 842 -4.19 15.22 -24.30
CA ASN A 842 -5.26 15.31 -25.30
C ASN A 842 -6.65 15.31 -24.63
N TYR A 843 -6.84 14.51 -23.58
CA TYR A 843 -8.07 14.54 -22.77
C TYR A 843 -8.27 15.92 -22.12
N LEU A 844 -7.24 16.49 -21.49
CA LEU A 844 -7.32 17.83 -20.91
C LEU A 844 -7.63 18.91 -21.95
N GLU A 845 -7.04 18.82 -23.15
CA GLU A 845 -7.33 19.76 -24.24
C GLU A 845 -8.74 19.60 -24.80
N TYR A 846 -9.25 18.36 -24.86
CA TYR A 846 -10.63 18.08 -25.23
C TYR A 846 -11.62 18.67 -24.21
N MET A 847 -11.33 18.52 -22.92
CA MET A 847 -12.10 19.16 -21.85
C MET A 847 -11.97 20.69 -21.94
N GLY A 848 -10.82 21.20 -22.39
CA GLY A 848 -10.55 22.63 -22.48
C GLY A 848 -9.88 23.18 -21.21
N MET A 849 -9.35 24.39 -21.32
CA MET A 849 -8.67 25.04 -20.20
C MET A 849 -9.62 25.19 -18.99
N PRO A 850 -9.19 24.81 -17.77
CA PRO A 850 -10.06 24.85 -16.60
C PRO A 850 -10.70 26.23 -16.38
N GLY A 851 -12.03 26.26 -16.33
CA GLY A 851 -12.85 27.47 -16.36
C GLY A 851 -14.23 27.17 -15.78
N ASP A 852 -15.28 27.31 -16.58
CA ASP A 852 -16.64 26.84 -16.20
C ASP A 852 -16.75 25.31 -16.09
N ILE A 853 -15.70 24.58 -16.49
CA ILE A 853 -15.65 23.12 -16.52
C ILE A 853 -15.06 22.63 -15.21
N TYR A 854 -15.84 21.83 -14.50
CA TYR A 854 -15.47 21.23 -13.23
C TYR A 854 -14.39 20.16 -13.41
N MET A 855 -13.25 20.32 -12.76
CA MET A 855 -12.08 19.42 -12.90
C MET A 855 -11.81 18.55 -11.67
N GLY A 856 -12.81 18.40 -10.78
CA GLY A 856 -12.77 17.50 -9.62
C GLY A 856 -12.98 18.21 -8.27
N PRO A 857 -13.44 17.49 -7.23
CA PRO A 857 -13.70 18.04 -5.90
C PRO A 857 -12.47 18.23 -5.01
N ILE A 858 -11.36 17.55 -5.29
CA ILE A 858 -10.19 17.50 -4.40
C ILE A 858 -9.07 18.42 -4.94
N ASP A 859 -9.04 19.64 -4.41
CA ASP A 859 -8.02 20.66 -4.69
C ASP A 859 -6.87 20.54 -3.68
N ASP A 860 -6.47 21.63 -3.02
CA ASP A 860 -5.54 21.59 -1.88
C ASP A 860 -6.19 20.89 -0.66
N TRP A 861 -6.30 19.57 -0.74
CA TRP A 861 -7.04 18.71 0.17
C TRP A 861 -6.58 18.88 1.62
N LEU A 862 -7.54 18.95 2.54
CA LEU A 862 -7.33 19.12 3.99
C LEU A 862 -6.60 20.42 4.39
N ALA A 863 -6.59 21.44 3.53
CA ALA A 863 -6.08 22.75 3.88
C ALA A 863 -6.90 23.41 5.00
N PRO A 864 -6.27 23.93 6.07
CA PRO A 864 -6.94 24.75 7.07
C PRO A 864 -7.56 26.03 6.48
N VAL A 865 -6.99 26.56 5.40
CA VAL A 865 -7.53 27.72 4.66
C VAL A 865 -7.71 27.33 3.20
N LYS A 866 -8.95 27.41 2.71
CA LYS A 866 -9.31 27.01 1.35
C LYS A 866 -8.69 27.97 0.31
N THR A 867 -7.99 27.39 -0.67
CA THR A 867 -7.56 28.06 -1.91
C THR A 867 -8.59 27.86 -3.02
N ASP A 868 -8.67 28.81 -3.96
CA ASP A 868 -9.58 28.72 -5.10
C ASP A 868 -9.26 27.49 -5.96
N SER A 869 -10.27 26.67 -6.25
CA SER A 869 -10.15 25.44 -7.02
C SER A 869 -9.65 25.69 -8.45
N HIS A 870 -10.17 26.74 -9.11
CA HIS A 870 -9.81 27.06 -10.49
C HIS A 870 -8.36 27.54 -10.60
N LEU A 871 -7.87 28.27 -9.58
CA LEU A 871 -6.46 28.64 -9.48
C LEU A 871 -5.57 27.39 -9.45
N VAL A 872 -5.93 26.39 -8.64
CA VAL A 872 -5.18 25.12 -8.52
C VAL A 872 -5.25 24.32 -9.82
N TRP A 873 -6.45 24.13 -10.40
CA TRP A 873 -6.62 23.36 -11.64
C TRP A 873 -5.80 23.94 -12.79
N ASN A 874 -5.83 25.26 -12.97
CA ASN A 874 -5.07 25.92 -14.04
C ASN A 874 -3.55 25.87 -13.82
N ALA A 875 -3.09 25.85 -12.57
CA ALA A 875 -1.67 25.67 -12.26
C ALA A 875 -1.19 24.25 -12.65
N PHE A 876 -1.98 23.22 -12.35
CA PHE A 876 -1.70 21.84 -12.78
C PHE A 876 -1.75 21.68 -14.30
N TYR A 877 -2.76 22.25 -14.96
CA TYR A 877 -2.87 22.26 -16.42
C TYR A 877 -1.62 22.86 -17.06
N GLY A 878 -1.21 24.06 -16.63
CA GLY A 878 0.00 24.71 -17.14
C GLY A 878 1.28 23.91 -16.90
N ARG A 879 1.40 23.29 -15.71
CA ARG A 879 2.54 22.43 -15.36
C ARG A 879 2.63 21.20 -16.25
N VAL A 880 1.52 20.52 -16.51
CA VAL A 880 1.47 19.32 -17.35
C VAL A 880 1.84 19.65 -18.80
N MET A 881 1.33 20.75 -19.35
CA MET A 881 1.70 21.21 -20.70
C MET A 881 3.19 21.54 -20.79
N TYR A 882 3.75 22.23 -19.79
CA TYR A 882 5.18 22.51 -19.75
C TYR A 882 6.01 21.22 -19.71
N LEU A 883 5.65 20.26 -18.86
CA LEU A 883 6.35 18.98 -18.77
C LEU A 883 6.30 18.20 -20.07
N MET A 884 5.15 18.19 -20.77
CA MET A 884 5.07 17.59 -22.09
C MET A 884 6.02 18.22 -23.11
N SER A 885 6.23 19.54 -23.07
CA SER A 885 7.24 20.16 -23.94
C SER A 885 8.66 19.68 -23.62
N VAL A 886 8.98 19.51 -22.33
CA VAL A 886 10.29 19.04 -21.88
C VAL A 886 10.50 17.58 -22.31
N TYR A 887 9.50 16.72 -22.11
CA TYR A 887 9.56 15.32 -22.52
C TYR A 887 9.72 15.16 -24.03
N ALA A 888 8.97 15.96 -24.79
CA ALA A 888 9.09 15.96 -26.24
C ALA A 888 10.49 16.38 -26.69
N GLU A 889 11.10 17.38 -26.06
CA GLU A 889 12.47 17.80 -26.34
C GLU A 889 13.49 16.70 -26.03
N LEU A 890 13.40 16.06 -24.85
CA LEU A 890 14.27 14.96 -24.44
C LEU A 890 14.23 13.77 -25.43
N LEU A 891 13.07 13.52 -26.02
CA LEU A 891 12.86 12.44 -27.00
C LEU A 891 13.07 12.90 -28.46
N GLY A 892 13.48 14.15 -28.71
CA GLY A 892 13.69 14.70 -30.05
C GLY A 892 12.41 14.94 -30.86
N LYS A 893 11.23 14.97 -30.22
CA LYS A 893 9.90 15.20 -30.84
C LYS A 893 9.61 16.70 -30.98
N GLN A 894 10.37 17.38 -31.84
CA GLN A 894 10.38 18.85 -31.93
C GLN A 894 9.03 19.54 -32.21
N LEU A 895 8.13 18.90 -32.98
CA LEU A 895 6.79 19.43 -33.23
C LEU A 895 5.92 19.43 -31.96
N ASP A 896 5.96 18.33 -31.20
CA ASP A 896 5.24 18.23 -29.93
C ASP A 896 5.83 19.24 -28.92
N ALA A 897 7.17 19.35 -28.86
CA ALA A 897 7.83 20.31 -27.96
C ALA A 897 7.39 21.75 -28.23
N SER A 898 7.39 22.15 -29.51
CA SER A 898 6.95 23.48 -29.95
C SER A 898 5.45 23.73 -29.70
N TYR A 899 4.63 22.69 -29.81
CA TYR A 899 3.19 22.79 -29.55
C TYR A 899 2.90 22.99 -28.06
N TYR A 900 3.46 22.13 -27.22
CA TYR A 900 3.17 22.13 -25.79
C TYR A 900 3.77 23.33 -25.06
N ILE A 901 4.90 23.88 -25.52
CA ILE A 901 5.44 25.11 -24.91
C ILE A 901 4.52 26.30 -25.15
N VAL A 902 3.90 26.41 -26.34
CA VAL A 902 2.89 27.43 -26.62
C VAL A 902 1.66 27.25 -25.73
N LYS A 903 1.21 26.01 -25.52
CA LYS A 903 0.10 25.70 -24.60
C LYS A 903 0.41 26.05 -23.14
N ALA A 904 1.63 25.77 -22.70
CA ALA A 904 2.09 26.15 -21.37
C ALA A 904 2.10 27.68 -21.19
N ASP A 905 2.58 28.41 -22.20
CA ASP A 905 2.59 29.88 -22.20
C ASP A 905 1.18 30.48 -22.22
N GLU A 906 0.26 29.92 -23.02
CA GLU A 906 -1.17 30.30 -23.03
C GLU A 906 -1.80 30.12 -21.63
N ALA A 907 -1.57 28.97 -21.00
CA ALA A 907 -2.06 28.67 -19.65
C ALA A 907 -1.47 29.63 -18.61
N LYS A 908 -0.16 29.92 -18.70
CA LYS A 908 0.52 30.86 -17.82
C LYS A 908 -0.04 32.28 -17.96
N GLN A 909 -0.27 32.76 -19.18
CA GLN A 909 -0.86 34.07 -19.44
C GLN A 909 -2.29 34.16 -18.90
N TYR A 910 -3.11 33.12 -19.13
CA TYR A 910 -4.45 33.06 -18.55
C TYR A 910 -4.42 33.08 -17.03
N TRP A 911 -3.52 32.31 -16.42
CA TRP A 911 -3.40 32.24 -14.97
C TRP A 911 -3.05 33.60 -14.35
N ASN A 912 -2.08 34.34 -14.93
CA ASN A 912 -1.73 35.67 -14.42
C ASN A 912 -2.84 36.70 -14.67
N LYS A 913 -3.56 36.60 -15.78
CA LYS A 913 -4.67 37.52 -16.08
C LYS A 913 -5.84 37.34 -15.11
N THR A 914 -6.11 36.10 -14.72
CA THR A 914 -7.31 35.74 -13.95
C THR A 914 -7.05 35.69 -12.45
N PHE A 915 -5.92 35.11 -12.04
CA PHE A 915 -5.65 34.75 -10.64
C PHE A 915 -4.55 35.60 -10.00
N VAL A 916 -4.02 36.63 -10.67
CA VAL A 916 -2.99 37.52 -10.10
C VAL A 916 -3.38 38.98 -10.28
N ASP A 917 -3.40 39.71 -9.16
CA ASP A 917 -3.45 41.16 -9.19
C ASP A 917 -2.09 41.71 -9.66
N ALA A 918 -2.05 42.33 -10.84
CA ALA A 918 -0.79 42.75 -11.45
C ALA A 918 -0.02 43.81 -10.63
N GLU A 919 -0.73 44.64 -9.86
CA GLU A 919 -0.13 45.73 -9.07
C GLU A 919 0.48 45.22 -7.77
N THR A 920 -0.24 44.38 -7.05
CA THR A 920 0.13 43.88 -5.71
C THR A 920 0.80 42.51 -5.75
N GLY A 921 0.63 41.74 -6.83
CA GLY A 921 1.08 40.35 -6.93
C GLY A 921 0.28 39.38 -6.07
N LYS A 922 -0.87 39.80 -5.51
CA LYS A 922 -1.73 38.93 -4.72
C LYS A 922 -2.49 37.94 -5.60
N THR A 923 -2.73 36.74 -5.09
CA THR A 923 -3.58 35.76 -5.76
C THR A 923 -5.06 36.11 -5.64
N LEU A 924 -5.84 35.79 -6.67
CA LEU A 924 -7.28 36.09 -6.78
C LEU A 924 -8.08 34.79 -7.00
N ASN A 925 -9.36 34.80 -6.63
CA ASN A 925 -10.36 33.80 -7.03
C ASN A 925 -10.75 34.02 -8.49
N MET A 926 -11.44 33.04 -9.09
CA MET A 926 -11.96 33.14 -10.47
C MET A 926 -12.88 34.37 -10.67
N ASP A 927 -13.61 34.81 -9.65
CA ASP A 927 -14.50 35.98 -9.70
C ASP A 927 -13.78 37.33 -9.53
N GLY A 928 -12.44 37.32 -9.38
CA GLY A 928 -11.60 38.49 -9.21
C GLY A 928 -11.49 38.99 -7.76
N SER A 929 -12.17 38.36 -6.79
CA SER A 929 -11.97 38.67 -5.37
C SER A 929 -10.63 38.12 -4.87
N VAL A 930 -10.07 38.69 -3.80
CA VAL A 930 -8.74 38.30 -3.30
C VAL A 930 -8.75 36.89 -2.69
N ASN A 931 -7.82 36.03 -3.12
CA ASN A 931 -7.54 34.70 -2.56
C ASN A 931 -6.12 34.66 -1.98
N ASP A 932 -5.87 35.40 -0.91
CA ASP A 932 -4.53 35.62 -0.33
C ASP A 932 -4.11 34.45 0.59
N THR A 933 -3.76 33.30 0.00
CA THR A 933 -3.51 32.03 0.69
C THR A 933 -2.08 31.52 0.50
N GLN A 934 -1.53 30.79 1.49
CA GLN A 934 -0.18 30.19 1.37
C GLN A 934 -0.10 29.24 0.17
N ALA A 935 -1.10 28.38 -0.03
CA ALA A 935 -1.07 27.39 -1.10
C ALA A 935 -1.19 28.05 -2.48
N GLY A 936 -1.99 29.11 -2.63
CA GLY A 936 -2.10 29.86 -3.88
C GLY A 936 -0.74 30.37 -4.38
N TYR A 937 0.06 30.94 -3.48
CA TYR A 937 1.43 31.35 -3.82
C TYR A 937 2.38 30.17 -4.00
N ALA A 938 2.40 29.22 -3.06
CA ALA A 938 3.36 28.11 -3.07
C ALA A 938 3.20 27.22 -4.32
N ILE A 939 1.97 26.88 -4.70
CA ILE A 939 1.68 26.09 -5.91
C ILE A 939 2.04 26.89 -7.17
N GLY A 940 1.60 28.15 -7.25
CA GLY A 940 1.87 29.01 -8.41
C GLY A 940 3.37 29.26 -8.63
N LEU A 941 4.14 29.48 -7.55
CA LEU A 941 5.59 29.65 -7.61
C LEU A 941 6.30 28.34 -8.01
N ASN A 942 5.93 27.22 -7.38
CA ASN A 942 6.53 25.91 -7.64
C ASN A 942 6.32 25.45 -9.09
N PHE A 943 5.17 25.74 -9.69
CA PHE A 943 4.89 25.46 -11.09
C PHE A 943 5.30 26.57 -12.05
N ASN A 944 5.98 27.62 -11.55
CA ASN A 944 6.46 28.76 -12.34
C ASN A 944 5.33 29.49 -13.11
N MET A 945 4.15 29.59 -12.49
CA MET A 945 2.97 30.24 -13.09
C MET A 945 3.04 31.76 -13.02
N PHE A 946 3.68 32.37 -12.01
CA PHE A 946 3.81 33.84 -11.97
C PHE A 946 4.69 34.38 -13.11
N GLU A 947 4.28 35.49 -13.73
CA GLU A 947 5.12 36.28 -14.63
C GLU A 947 6.29 36.91 -13.88
N GLU A 948 7.43 37.11 -14.56
CA GLU A 948 8.66 37.66 -13.94
C GLU A 948 8.42 38.95 -13.14
N ARG A 949 7.56 39.85 -13.64
CA ARG A 949 7.22 41.12 -12.97
C ARG A 949 6.48 40.95 -11.63
N ASN A 950 5.85 39.80 -11.39
CA ASN A 950 5.07 39.51 -10.19
C ASN A 950 5.73 38.45 -9.29
N LYS A 951 6.71 37.68 -9.77
CA LYS A 951 7.35 36.60 -8.99
C LYS A 951 7.88 37.05 -7.63
N GLN A 952 8.68 38.12 -7.57
CA GLN A 952 9.21 38.58 -6.28
C GLN A 952 8.09 39.03 -5.34
N LYS A 953 7.07 39.74 -5.85
CA LYS A 953 5.90 40.12 -5.05
C LYS A 953 5.15 38.91 -4.50
N ALA A 954 5.05 37.83 -5.27
CA ALA A 954 4.44 36.59 -4.82
C ALA A 954 5.26 35.92 -3.69
N TYR A 955 6.60 35.91 -3.79
CA TYR A 955 7.46 35.49 -2.68
C TYR A 955 7.27 36.36 -1.44
N ASP A 956 7.24 37.68 -1.60
CA ASP A 956 7.05 38.63 -0.50
C ASP A 956 5.67 38.45 0.15
N ASN A 957 4.62 38.21 -0.65
CA ASN A 957 3.27 37.94 -0.17
C ASN A 957 3.20 36.59 0.57
N LEU A 958 3.83 35.53 0.06
CA LEU A 958 3.92 34.23 0.75
C LEU A 958 4.60 34.38 2.13
N ALA A 959 5.71 35.12 2.17
CA ALA A 959 6.44 35.44 3.40
C ALA A 959 5.57 36.24 4.38
N SER A 960 4.89 37.30 3.92
CA SER A 960 3.97 38.10 4.73
C SER A 960 2.84 37.23 5.28
N LYS A 961 2.22 36.42 4.43
CA LYS A 961 1.08 35.60 4.82
C LYS A 961 1.45 34.51 5.82
N THR A 962 2.65 33.97 5.70
CA THR A 962 3.21 33.04 6.70
C THR A 962 3.46 33.72 8.05
N LYS A 963 4.01 34.94 8.05
CA LYS A 963 4.16 35.76 9.28
C LYS A 963 2.82 36.12 9.92
N GLU A 964 1.85 36.53 9.12
CA GLU A 964 0.49 36.87 9.57
C GLU A 964 -0.24 35.68 10.19
N ALA A 965 0.00 34.47 9.69
CA ALA A 965 -0.48 33.22 10.27
C ALA A 965 0.30 32.80 11.54
N GLY A 966 1.23 33.62 12.02
CA GLY A 966 2.08 33.28 13.17
C GLY A 966 3.02 32.11 12.89
N TYR A 967 3.47 31.96 11.64
CA TYR A 967 4.30 30.83 11.18
C TYR A 967 3.60 29.47 11.31
N THR A 968 2.27 29.43 11.24
CA THR A 968 1.49 28.18 11.12
C THR A 968 1.21 27.83 9.66
N VAL A 969 0.95 26.55 9.41
CA VAL A 969 0.70 26.00 8.07
C VAL A 969 -0.78 26.14 7.72
N THR A 970 -1.10 26.78 6.61
CA THR A 970 -2.50 26.92 6.15
C THR A 970 -2.80 26.14 4.86
N THR A 971 -1.82 25.34 4.40
CA THR A 971 -1.88 24.51 3.20
C THR A 971 -2.43 23.11 3.45
N GLY A 972 -2.97 22.51 2.40
CA GLY A 972 -3.33 21.11 2.27
C GLY A 972 -2.25 20.32 1.54
N PHE A 973 -2.62 19.21 0.90
CA PHE A 973 -1.66 18.25 0.34
C PHE A 973 -0.71 18.87 -0.70
N PHE A 974 -1.24 19.65 -1.64
CA PHE A 974 -0.45 20.14 -2.78
C PHE A 974 0.33 21.42 -2.46
N GLY A 975 -0.15 22.22 -1.51
CA GLY A 975 0.56 23.41 -1.03
C GLY A 975 1.70 23.11 -0.04
N THR A 976 1.62 21.99 0.69
CA THR A 976 2.53 21.71 1.83
C THR A 976 3.97 21.43 1.41
N GLY A 977 4.19 20.51 0.47
CA GLY A 977 5.54 20.18 -0.03
C GLY A 977 6.33 21.40 -0.56
N PRO A 978 5.75 22.27 -1.41
CA PRO A 978 6.46 23.43 -1.95
C PRO A 978 6.58 24.62 -1.00
N LEU A 979 5.89 24.66 0.15
CA LEU A 979 5.83 25.83 1.03
C LEU A 979 7.22 26.33 1.50
N ASN A 980 7.99 25.46 2.16
CA ASN A 980 9.34 25.80 2.62
C ASN A 980 10.35 26.05 1.48
N PRO A 981 10.39 25.20 0.42
CA PRO A 981 11.20 25.48 -0.76
C PRO A 981 10.96 26.86 -1.34
N MET A 982 9.70 27.27 -1.55
CA MET A 982 9.37 28.55 -2.18
C MET A 982 9.69 29.75 -1.27
N LEU A 983 9.53 29.63 0.05
CA LEU A 983 10.03 30.65 0.99
C LEU A 983 11.55 30.82 0.88
N SER A 984 12.28 29.71 0.75
CA SER A 984 13.75 29.74 0.67
C SER A 984 14.26 30.28 -0.67
N GLU A 985 13.63 29.89 -1.78
CA GLU A 985 13.94 30.48 -3.10
C GLU A 985 13.60 31.97 -3.18
N GLY A 986 12.55 32.40 -2.46
CA GLY A 986 12.16 33.81 -2.37
C GLY A 986 13.06 34.70 -1.52
N GLY A 987 14.09 34.14 -0.88
CA GLY A 987 15.01 34.87 0.00
C GLY A 987 14.53 35.02 1.44
N TYR A 988 13.61 34.16 1.90
CA TYR A 988 13.07 34.16 3.26
C TYR A 988 13.35 32.85 4.03
N PRO A 989 14.61 32.36 4.07
CA PRO A 989 14.94 31.11 4.76
C PRO A 989 14.57 31.15 6.25
N GLU A 990 14.69 32.30 6.91
CA GLU A 990 14.33 32.47 8.32
C GLU A 990 12.85 32.15 8.60
N ILE A 991 11.96 32.43 7.64
CA ILE A 991 10.53 32.11 7.74
C ILE A 991 10.31 30.61 7.55
N ALA A 992 11.02 29.98 6.61
CA ALA A 992 10.95 28.53 6.40
C ALA A 992 11.40 27.76 7.66
N HIS A 993 12.49 28.21 8.30
CA HIS A 993 12.95 27.66 9.59
C HIS A 993 11.94 27.90 10.72
N ALA A 994 11.33 29.09 10.79
CA ALA A 994 10.29 29.36 11.78
C ALA A 994 9.06 28.46 11.58
N LEU A 995 8.69 28.17 10.32
CA LEU A 995 7.57 27.30 9.99
C LEU A 995 7.80 25.84 10.38
N ILE A 996 8.97 25.27 10.04
CA ILE A 996 9.28 23.85 10.35
C ILE A 996 9.52 23.62 11.85
N THR A 997 9.85 24.67 12.61
CA THR A 997 10.04 24.63 14.06
C THR A 997 8.82 25.10 14.86
N GLN A 998 7.75 25.52 14.19
CA GLN A 998 6.50 25.92 14.84
C GLN A 998 5.84 24.71 15.53
N THR A 999 5.38 24.92 16.77
CA THR A 999 4.68 23.91 17.57
C THR A 999 3.21 24.27 17.82
N ALA A 1000 2.76 25.48 17.49
CA ALA A 1000 1.34 25.85 17.55
C ALA A 1000 0.55 25.18 16.42
N PHE A 1001 -0.70 24.81 16.70
CA PHE A 1001 -1.61 24.31 15.68
C PHE A 1001 -2.02 25.44 14.71
N PRO A 1002 -2.09 25.18 13.39
CA PRO A 1002 -1.60 23.99 12.66
C PRO A 1002 -0.09 24.06 12.32
N SER A 1003 0.65 22.97 12.56
CA SER A 1003 2.07 22.83 12.19
C SER A 1003 2.49 21.36 12.19
N TRP A 1004 3.66 21.04 11.60
CA TRP A 1004 4.20 19.67 11.62
C TRP A 1004 4.60 19.21 13.02
N LEU A 1005 5.11 20.10 13.87
CA LEU A 1005 5.54 19.71 15.21
C LEU A 1005 4.39 19.67 16.21
N TYR A 1006 3.22 20.24 15.91
CA TYR A 1006 2.06 20.13 16.80
C TYR A 1006 1.67 18.66 17.07
N PRO A 1007 1.48 17.79 16.05
CA PRO A 1007 1.33 16.34 16.28
C PRO A 1007 2.51 15.71 17.04
N VAL A 1008 3.75 16.11 16.72
CA VAL A 1008 4.97 15.58 17.37
C VAL A 1008 4.96 15.86 18.87
N THR A 1009 4.59 17.08 19.29
CA THR A 1009 4.46 17.44 20.71
C THR A 1009 3.37 16.66 21.44
N GLN A 1010 2.45 16.06 20.69
CA GLN A 1010 1.36 15.22 21.21
C GLN A 1010 1.65 13.72 21.09
N GLY A 1011 2.88 13.34 20.72
CA GLY A 1011 3.32 11.94 20.69
C GLY A 1011 3.07 11.23 19.37
N ALA A 1012 2.82 11.96 18.27
CA ALA A 1012 2.80 11.38 16.93
C ALA A 1012 4.13 10.70 16.60
N THR A 1013 4.07 9.50 16.04
CA THR A 1013 5.23 8.69 15.60
C THR A 1013 5.24 8.45 14.08
N THR A 1014 4.27 9.03 13.40
CA THR A 1014 3.98 8.98 11.96
C THR A 1014 3.35 10.32 11.58
N ILE A 1015 3.18 10.57 10.28
CA ILE A 1015 2.42 11.73 9.79
C ILE A 1015 0.94 11.39 9.80
N TRP A 1016 0.11 12.32 10.27
CA TRP A 1016 -1.34 12.17 10.30
C TRP A 1016 -1.98 12.70 9.02
N GLU A 1017 -3.17 12.21 8.69
CA GLU A 1017 -3.93 12.64 7.51
C GLU A 1017 -4.41 14.09 7.65
N HIS A 1018 -4.95 14.45 8.82
CA HIS A 1018 -5.34 15.81 9.15
C HIS A 1018 -4.32 16.50 10.06
N TRP A 1019 -4.17 17.82 9.89
CA TRP A 1019 -3.46 18.66 10.86
C TRP A 1019 -4.03 18.56 12.28
N ASP A 1020 -5.34 18.27 12.39
CA ASP A 1020 -6.11 18.10 13.62
C ASP A 1020 -6.67 16.68 13.78
N SER A 1021 -6.00 15.64 13.25
CA SER A 1021 -6.41 14.24 13.47
C SER A 1021 -6.58 13.90 14.95
N TYR A 1022 -5.74 14.50 15.80
CA TYR A 1022 -5.93 14.56 17.24
C TYR A 1022 -5.50 15.93 17.78
N THR A 1023 -6.27 16.47 18.73
CA THR A 1023 -5.84 17.59 19.56
C THR A 1023 -6.13 17.29 21.03
N ILE A 1024 -5.25 17.75 21.93
CA ILE A 1024 -5.45 17.61 23.38
C ILE A 1024 -6.79 18.20 23.83
N GLU A 1025 -7.27 19.26 23.17
CA GLU A 1025 -8.51 19.96 23.53
C GLU A 1025 -9.77 19.26 23.01
N LYS A 1026 -9.72 18.65 21.82
CA LYS A 1026 -10.90 18.14 21.10
C LYS A 1026 -10.89 16.63 20.85
N GLY A 1027 -9.84 15.93 21.28
CA GLY A 1027 -9.67 14.52 20.95
C GLY A 1027 -9.61 14.35 19.43
N PHE A 1028 -10.48 13.51 18.89
CA PHE A 1028 -10.53 13.18 17.46
C PHE A 1028 -11.46 14.08 16.63
N GLY A 1029 -12.05 15.12 17.24
CA GLY A 1029 -12.79 16.16 16.52
C GLY A 1029 -14.05 15.69 15.77
N GLY A 1030 -14.58 14.50 16.06
CA GLY A 1030 -15.77 13.93 15.41
C GLY A 1030 -15.54 13.45 13.96
N ARG A 1031 -14.30 13.18 13.56
CA ARG A 1031 -13.93 12.89 12.16
C ARG A 1031 -13.57 11.44 11.86
N ASN A 1032 -13.87 10.50 12.75
CA ASN A 1032 -13.40 9.11 12.63
C ASN A 1032 -13.75 8.44 11.29
N ALA A 1033 -14.82 8.86 10.60
CA ALA A 1033 -15.14 8.37 9.25
C ALA A 1033 -14.02 8.58 8.21
N MET A 1034 -13.10 9.53 8.42
CA MET A 1034 -11.90 9.73 7.61
C MET A 1034 -10.82 10.38 8.48
N ASN A 1035 -10.13 9.58 9.30
CA ASN A 1035 -9.10 10.09 10.21
C ASN A 1035 -7.97 9.07 10.44
N SER A 1036 -6.99 9.06 9.54
CA SER A 1036 -5.77 8.25 9.66
C SER A 1036 -4.68 8.95 10.48
N PHE A 1037 -3.96 8.16 11.28
CA PHE A 1037 -2.74 8.61 11.99
C PHE A 1037 -1.46 8.15 11.28
N ASN A 1038 -1.56 7.64 10.05
CA ASN A 1038 -0.42 7.23 9.25
C ASN A 1038 -0.64 7.48 7.75
N HIS A 1039 -0.25 8.66 7.29
CA HIS A 1039 -0.47 9.16 5.95
C HIS A 1039 0.71 10.05 5.52
N TYR A 1040 1.44 9.75 4.44
CA TYR A 1040 2.74 10.38 4.19
C TYR A 1040 2.69 11.79 3.55
N SER A 1041 1.54 12.21 3.00
CA SER A 1041 1.44 13.38 2.11
C SER A 1041 1.92 14.70 2.74
N LEU A 1042 1.54 14.98 3.99
CA LEU A 1042 1.99 16.17 4.73
C LEU A 1042 3.48 16.09 5.17
N GLY A 1043 4.10 14.91 5.07
CA GLY A 1043 5.52 14.68 5.29
C GLY A 1043 6.41 15.09 4.13
N SER A 1044 5.84 15.50 2.99
CA SER A 1044 6.56 15.94 1.78
C SER A 1044 7.52 17.12 2.02
N VAL A 1045 7.37 17.87 3.11
CA VAL A 1045 8.29 18.95 3.50
C VAL A 1045 9.71 18.46 3.77
N ILE A 1046 9.91 17.18 4.10
CA ILE A 1046 11.24 16.68 4.50
C ILE A 1046 12.26 16.76 3.36
N SER A 1047 11.86 16.75 2.09
CA SER A 1047 12.79 17.05 0.98
C SER A 1047 13.47 18.41 1.13
N TRP A 1048 12.84 19.40 1.78
CA TRP A 1048 13.45 20.70 2.06
C TRP A 1048 14.68 20.59 2.97
N LEU A 1049 14.67 19.68 3.95
CA LEU A 1049 15.84 19.48 4.81
C LEU A 1049 17.05 18.94 4.01
N TYR A 1050 16.82 18.07 3.03
CA TYR A 1050 17.88 17.59 2.15
C TYR A 1050 18.35 18.68 1.17
N GLU A 1051 17.41 19.35 0.49
CA GLU A 1051 17.71 20.28 -0.59
C GLU A 1051 18.25 21.63 -0.08
N TYR A 1052 17.72 22.15 1.02
CA TYR A 1052 17.99 23.50 1.48
C TYR A 1052 18.87 23.52 2.72
N VAL A 1053 18.54 22.73 3.75
CA VAL A 1053 19.36 22.70 4.97
C VAL A 1053 20.70 22.03 4.68
N LEU A 1054 20.71 20.78 4.21
CA LEU A 1054 21.96 20.13 3.80
C LEU A 1054 22.51 20.69 2.48
N GLY A 1055 21.67 21.35 1.68
CA GLY A 1055 22.09 21.99 0.45
C GLY A 1055 22.31 21.05 -0.73
N ILE A 1056 21.93 19.77 -0.62
CA ILE A 1056 22.12 18.78 -1.69
C ILE A 1056 21.00 18.97 -2.72
N ARG A 1057 21.24 19.77 -3.76
CA ARG A 1057 20.22 20.10 -4.77
C ARG A 1057 20.57 19.53 -6.12
N ARG A 1058 19.56 18.99 -6.79
CA ARG A 1058 19.67 18.55 -8.18
C ARG A 1058 20.02 19.72 -9.10
N ASP A 1059 20.86 19.45 -10.09
CA ASP A 1059 20.93 20.31 -11.28
C ASP A 1059 19.90 19.83 -12.29
N VAL A 1060 18.90 20.67 -12.55
CA VAL A 1060 17.79 20.33 -13.47
C VAL A 1060 18.24 20.11 -14.90
N HIS A 1061 19.41 20.66 -15.28
CA HIS A 1061 20.01 20.49 -16.59
C HIS A 1061 20.95 19.28 -16.67
N ASN A 1062 21.34 18.71 -15.52
CA ASN A 1062 22.22 17.54 -15.41
C ASN A 1062 21.63 16.53 -14.41
N PRO A 1063 20.52 15.86 -14.79
CA PRO A 1063 19.75 14.99 -13.89
C PRO A 1063 20.55 13.76 -13.45
N GLY A 1064 20.10 13.12 -12.36
CA GLY A 1064 20.76 11.92 -11.83
C GLY A 1064 21.96 12.19 -10.92
N PHE A 1065 22.22 13.44 -10.55
CA PHE A 1065 23.36 13.85 -9.72
C PHE A 1065 24.74 13.58 -10.36
N ASN A 1066 24.81 13.54 -11.70
CA ASN A 1066 26.11 13.60 -12.38
C ASN A 1066 26.81 14.94 -12.10
N HIS A 1067 26.03 16.02 -12.15
CA HIS A 1067 26.34 17.29 -11.53
C HIS A 1067 25.21 17.68 -10.57
N PHE A 1068 25.55 18.36 -9.48
CA PHE A 1068 24.60 18.85 -8.50
C PHE A 1068 25.12 20.12 -7.80
N PHE A 1069 24.27 20.77 -7.01
CA PHE A 1069 24.66 21.90 -6.19
C PHE A 1069 24.81 21.48 -4.73
N LEU A 1070 25.79 22.05 -4.07
CA LEU A 1070 25.92 22.07 -2.62
C LEU A 1070 25.71 23.51 -2.15
N LYS A 1071 24.47 23.83 -1.78
CA LYS A 1071 24.03 25.18 -1.34
C LYS A 1071 23.31 25.10 0.00
N PRO A 1072 24.02 24.81 1.10
CA PRO A 1072 23.44 24.72 2.44
C PRO A 1072 22.94 26.08 2.93
N ASP A 1073 21.87 26.05 3.70
CA ASP A 1073 21.34 27.20 4.43
C ASP A 1073 21.79 27.17 5.91
N PHE A 1074 22.38 28.28 6.35
CA PHE A 1074 22.97 28.47 7.68
C PHE A 1074 22.12 29.36 8.60
N THR A 1075 20.90 29.73 8.20
CA THR A 1075 20.11 30.78 8.87
C THR A 1075 19.43 30.31 10.16
N GLY A 1076 18.97 29.06 10.23
CA GLY A 1076 18.19 28.55 11.37
C GLY A 1076 18.94 27.60 12.29
N PHE A 1077 19.36 26.45 11.78
CA PHE A 1077 20.08 25.42 12.54
C PHE A 1077 21.56 25.78 12.68
N GLN A 1078 22.16 25.51 13.84
CA GLN A 1078 23.61 25.71 14.03
C GLN A 1078 24.41 24.49 13.60
N GLN A 1079 23.78 23.33 13.54
CA GLN A 1079 24.40 22.11 13.05
C GLN A 1079 23.39 21.32 12.21
N ALA A 1080 23.84 20.89 11.03
CA ALA A 1080 23.13 19.90 10.23
C ALA A 1080 24.11 18.89 9.64
N SER A 1081 23.66 17.65 9.49
CA SER A 1081 24.44 16.59 8.84
C SER A 1081 23.50 15.60 8.17
N GLY A 1082 23.94 15.05 7.05
CA GLY A 1082 23.16 14.03 6.38
C GLY A 1082 23.74 13.60 5.04
N SER A 1083 22.98 12.75 4.37
CA SER A 1083 23.40 12.10 3.14
C SER A 1083 22.23 11.59 2.32
N ILE A 1084 22.49 11.38 1.03
CA ILE A 1084 21.62 10.59 0.14
C ILE A 1084 22.45 9.60 -0.66
N GLU A 1085 21.81 8.51 -1.08
CA GLU A 1085 22.37 7.56 -2.05
C GLU A 1085 21.89 7.94 -3.45
N THR A 1086 22.78 7.99 -4.43
CA THR A 1086 22.45 8.34 -5.83
C THR A 1086 22.91 7.24 -6.79
N THR A 1087 22.64 7.40 -8.09
CA THR A 1087 23.13 6.48 -9.13
C THR A 1087 24.65 6.46 -9.23
N TYR A 1088 25.35 7.50 -8.76
CA TYR A 1088 26.81 7.59 -8.73
C TYR A 1088 27.42 7.17 -7.38
N GLY A 1089 26.62 7.04 -6.34
CA GLY A 1089 27.02 6.70 -4.98
C GLY A 1089 26.56 7.73 -3.96
N LYS A 1090 27.09 7.63 -2.74
CA LYS A 1090 26.67 8.45 -1.60
C LYS A 1090 27.17 9.89 -1.71
N ILE A 1091 26.25 10.85 -1.56
CA ILE A 1091 26.55 12.28 -1.32
C ILE A 1091 26.40 12.57 0.16
N GLU A 1092 27.38 13.24 0.76
CA GLU A 1092 27.32 13.66 2.17
C GLU A 1092 27.50 15.18 2.29
N SER A 1093 26.76 15.79 3.21
CA SER A 1093 26.84 17.22 3.49
C SER A 1093 26.64 17.47 4.99
N SER A 1094 27.47 18.31 5.59
CA SER A 1094 27.31 18.71 6.98
C SER A 1094 27.94 20.07 7.25
N TYR A 1095 27.42 20.76 8.27
CA TYR A 1095 28.00 21.99 8.76
C TYR A 1095 27.89 22.16 10.26
N VAL A 1096 28.77 23.00 10.81
CA VAL A 1096 28.69 23.57 12.15
C VAL A 1096 28.92 25.08 12.07
N VAL A 1097 27.97 25.86 12.58
CA VAL A 1097 28.07 27.31 12.72
C VAL A 1097 28.64 27.62 14.10
N SER A 1098 29.63 28.51 14.16
CA SER A 1098 30.32 28.95 15.38
C SER A 1098 30.55 30.46 15.33
N GLY A 1099 29.61 31.21 15.90
CA GLY A 1099 29.62 32.68 15.80
C GLY A 1099 29.34 33.11 14.36
N ASP A 1100 30.29 33.81 13.73
CA ASP A 1100 30.19 34.26 12.34
C ASP A 1100 31.00 33.36 11.38
N GLU A 1101 31.45 32.20 11.84
CA GLU A 1101 32.18 31.22 11.04
C GLU A 1101 31.36 29.95 10.85
N VAL A 1102 31.46 29.33 9.67
CA VAL A 1102 30.90 28.01 9.39
C VAL A 1102 31.99 27.05 8.93
N THR A 1103 32.05 25.89 9.56
CA THR A 1103 32.81 24.72 9.08
C THR A 1103 31.86 23.85 8.27
N TYR A 1104 32.14 23.68 6.98
CA TYR A 1104 31.34 22.88 6.05
C TYR A 1104 32.15 21.68 5.55
N GLN A 1105 31.57 20.48 5.63
CA GLN A 1105 32.18 19.25 5.13
C GLN A 1105 31.24 18.58 4.13
N CYS A 1106 31.80 18.08 3.03
CA CYS A 1106 31.05 17.32 2.04
C CYS A 1106 31.85 16.16 1.43
N SER A 1107 31.12 15.17 0.91
CA SER A 1107 31.66 14.07 0.11
C SER A 1107 30.88 14.00 -1.20
N ILE A 1108 31.61 13.99 -2.31
CA ILE A 1108 31.08 13.93 -3.68
C ILE A 1108 31.50 12.58 -4.27
N PRO A 1109 30.56 11.75 -4.75
CA PRO A 1109 30.88 10.41 -5.27
C PRO A 1109 31.75 10.47 -6.53
N ALA A 1110 32.55 9.43 -6.73
CA ALA A 1110 33.41 9.29 -7.90
C ALA A 1110 32.61 9.41 -9.21
N ASN A 1111 33.25 9.97 -10.24
CA ASN A 1111 32.64 10.24 -11.55
C ASN A 1111 31.47 11.26 -11.55
N SER A 1112 31.27 12.00 -10.45
CA SER A 1112 30.34 13.12 -10.36
C SER A 1112 31.04 14.44 -10.01
N THR A 1113 30.33 15.55 -10.12
CA THR A 1113 30.83 16.90 -9.80
C THR A 1113 29.79 17.70 -9.02
N ALA A 1114 30.23 18.73 -8.29
CA ALA A 1114 29.30 19.64 -7.62
C ALA A 1114 29.73 21.09 -7.72
N THR A 1115 28.75 21.99 -7.78
CA THR A 1115 28.98 23.43 -7.55
C THR A 1115 28.64 23.77 -6.10
N LEU A 1116 29.68 24.04 -5.32
CA LEU A 1116 29.57 24.51 -3.94
C LEU A 1116 29.31 26.02 -3.91
N ILE A 1117 28.26 26.43 -3.19
CA ILE A 1117 27.85 27.82 -3.02
C ILE A 1117 27.82 28.12 -1.52
N LEU A 1118 28.85 28.83 -1.04
CA LEU A 1118 28.94 29.36 0.32
C LEU A 1118 28.87 30.90 0.29
N PRO A 1119 28.56 31.58 1.41
CA PRO A 1119 28.57 33.03 1.48
C PRO A 1119 29.86 33.64 0.93
N GLY A 1120 29.74 34.45 -0.12
CA GLY A 1120 30.88 35.12 -0.78
C GLY A 1120 31.83 34.21 -1.57
N ASN A 1121 31.53 32.92 -1.73
CA ASN A 1121 32.44 31.95 -2.35
C ASN A 1121 31.68 30.84 -3.13
N THR A 1122 31.88 30.79 -4.44
CA THR A 1122 31.38 29.72 -5.31
C THR A 1122 32.55 28.93 -5.89
N LYS A 1123 32.51 27.59 -5.79
CA LYS A 1123 33.57 26.69 -6.29
C LYS A 1123 32.98 25.49 -7.01
N ASN A 1124 33.59 25.11 -8.12
CA ASN A 1124 33.33 23.82 -8.77
C ASN A 1124 34.27 22.77 -8.18
N LEU A 1125 33.71 21.65 -7.76
CA LEU A 1125 34.41 20.53 -7.13
C LEU A 1125 34.23 19.28 -7.97
N GLY A 1126 35.28 18.46 -8.08
CA GLY A 1126 35.17 17.08 -8.54
C GLY A 1126 34.75 16.17 -7.40
N SER A 1127 34.83 14.87 -7.64
CA SER A 1127 34.64 13.85 -6.62
C SER A 1127 35.68 13.94 -5.49
N GLY A 1128 35.33 13.46 -4.30
CA GLY A 1128 36.25 13.46 -3.16
C GLY A 1128 35.62 14.00 -1.88
N ARG A 1129 36.46 14.17 -0.86
CA ARG A 1129 36.08 14.70 0.45
C ARG A 1129 36.71 16.06 0.67
N TYR A 1130 35.90 17.01 1.10
CA TYR A 1130 36.31 18.39 1.23
C TYR A 1130 35.85 18.99 2.56
N GLU A 1131 36.67 19.89 3.10
CA GLU A 1131 36.36 20.71 4.26
C GLU A 1131 36.63 22.18 3.91
N PHE A 1132 35.70 23.04 4.29
CA PHE A 1132 35.77 24.47 4.06
C PHE A 1132 35.45 25.23 5.35
N ILE A 1133 36.13 26.36 5.52
CA ILE A 1133 35.81 27.35 6.55
C ILE A 1133 35.39 28.62 5.81
N SER A 1134 34.22 29.15 6.15
CA SER A 1134 33.67 30.37 5.54
C SER A 1134 33.18 31.32 6.61
N GLN A 1135 33.31 32.63 6.36
CA GLN A 1135 32.71 33.65 7.22
C GLN A 1135 31.29 33.94 6.73
N LEU A 1136 30.33 33.95 7.66
CA LEU A 1136 28.98 34.43 7.42
C LEU A 1136 29.03 35.95 7.38
N SER A 1137 28.89 36.55 6.20
CA SER A 1137 28.73 38.00 6.10
C SER A 1137 27.38 38.39 6.70
N ARG A 1138 27.36 39.00 7.89
CA ARG A 1138 26.17 39.69 8.38
C ARG A 1138 25.93 40.91 7.49
N SER A 1139 24.95 40.84 6.61
CA SER A 1139 24.39 41.99 5.90
C SER A 1139 23.28 42.62 6.71
#